data_AF-A0A3A6G934-F1
#
_entry.id   AF-A0A3A6G934-F1
#
_cell.length_a   1.000
_cell.length_b   1.000
_cell.length_c   1.000
_cell.angle_alpha   90.00
_cell.angle_beta   90.00
_cell.angle_gamma   90.00
#
_symmetry.space_group_name_H-M   'P 1'
#
loop_
_entity.id
_entity.type
_entity.pdbx_description
1 polymer ?
#
loop_
_entity_poly.entity_id
_entity_poly.type
_entity_poly.pdbx_seq_one_letter_code
_entity_poly.pdbx_strand_id
1 'polypeptide(L)'
;MEKQKYVLGINTSNHDRSAALLKDGRIVCAISEERIDRRKHSQGFYGDNARSIVIPPMAAINYCLEAEKIAIDDLDLIVIGRSMQLCINDVMKYIPIKDKSKIVELPIPSHHQAHAYSSYFASGFEKSLILIIDEQGHWLENNTFEKESIYIAENEEIKELQTFKGNYIDISIGMFYDLFSVILGFTDGSVPAAGKLMGLASYGKKEKTYKLLEVNKEGNINVKWDNLIQYLKLKKVLPKDFELSDFKLNYEYKYHTILEEIQKYLNKVDWNDIVGQDIAYKAQNEIEEAIIQVVDYWVNKTGITNICLAGGVFLNSIVNYQILKRTSVKDIYIQPAATDDGTAIGYAYIGYYKILKNHLRCKLQNVYLGKEYTENEIENTLKQYAIPYKHLANIEQVAAKFISDNKIVAWYQGKSEFGPRALGNRSILASPLSVAIRDRINRDIKRRESFRPFAPSVLEEQAQKYFDLVCKSPYMLLIADVIDEKLEGIIHVDGTARVQTVSKEDNEIFYKLISNYGKISGTPVVLNTSFNVNGEPLVETPYDALKSFIITDIDILCIGNYLIDKSWFTSEEVEAMKWEFLDIQKDNYFKIGETLYEHGEYEEAIKYFKFIIQGPLFNVMEDSCKRKLFYYISYIDYWNDNLEESLEYIDKILNSITFGFNAAEMVKYKAILLNEMKIKNNLSRVQEVVSEMENKGIIKYLEEIS
;
A
#
# COMPACT_ATOMS: atom_id res chain seq x y z
N MET A 1 11.62 -13.82 -38.52
CA MET A 1 10.67 -13.30 -37.52
C MET A 1 11.04 -11.85 -37.28
N GLU A 2 10.07 -10.93 -37.28
CA GLU A 2 10.34 -9.55 -36.88
C GLU A 2 10.93 -9.53 -35.45
N LYS A 3 11.87 -8.62 -35.20
CA LYS A 3 12.47 -8.45 -33.88
C LYS A 3 11.36 -7.98 -32.92
N GLN A 4 11.18 -8.70 -31.82
CA GLN A 4 10.25 -8.31 -30.75
C GLN A 4 10.60 -6.92 -30.23
N LYS A 5 9.57 -6.08 -30.02
CA LYS A 5 9.73 -4.72 -29.50
C LYS A 5 9.39 -4.67 -28.02
N TYR A 6 10.35 -4.25 -27.20
CA TYR A 6 10.18 -4.08 -25.77
C TYR A 6 10.19 -2.60 -25.37
N VAL A 7 9.17 -2.17 -24.64
CA VAL A 7 9.05 -0.83 -24.07
C VAL A 7 8.84 -0.94 -22.57
N LEU A 8 9.70 -0.32 -21.78
CA LEU A 8 9.57 -0.24 -20.33
C LEU A 8 9.00 1.12 -19.95
N GLY A 9 7.82 1.14 -19.33
CA GLY A 9 7.27 2.33 -18.69
C GLY A 9 7.64 2.37 -17.21
N ILE A 10 8.03 3.55 -16.71
CA ILE A 10 8.49 3.73 -15.33
C ILE A 10 7.76 4.93 -14.71
N ASN A 11 7.10 4.71 -13.58
CA ASN A 11 6.58 5.77 -12.72
C ASN A 11 7.63 6.15 -11.67
N THR A 12 8.14 7.39 -11.72
CA THR A 12 9.22 7.89 -10.87
C THR A 12 8.75 8.82 -9.75
N SER A 13 7.50 8.70 -9.33
CA SER A 13 6.90 9.65 -8.40
C SER A 13 7.41 9.60 -6.96
N ASN A 14 6.99 10.57 -6.14
CA ASN A 14 7.17 10.57 -4.69
C ASN A 14 6.52 9.39 -3.99
N HIS A 15 5.47 8.78 -4.55
CA HIS A 15 4.80 7.59 -4.01
C HIS A 15 4.34 6.67 -5.14
N ASP A 16 3.98 5.44 -4.79
CA ASP A 16 3.43 4.43 -5.70
C ASP A 16 4.31 4.20 -6.94
N ARG A 17 5.64 4.27 -6.77
CA ARG A 17 6.60 3.98 -7.85
C ARG A 17 6.36 2.58 -8.42
N SER A 18 6.51 2.43 -9.73
CA SER A 18 6.20 1.18 -10.41
C SER A 18 6.88 1.07 -11.77
N ALA A 19 6.91 -0.14 -12.31
CA ALA A 19 7.37 -0.41 -13.66
C ALA A 19 6.38 -1.31 -14.41
N ALA A 20 6.27 -1.13 -15.72
CA ALA A 20 5.49 -1.98 -16.61
C ALA A 20 6.25 -2.24 -17.91
N LEU A 21 6.37 -3.51 -18.27
CA LEU A 21 7.03 -3.97 -19.49
C LEU A 21 5.98 -4.35 -20.53
N LEU A 22 6.10 -3.72 -21.69
CA LEU A 22 5.31 -4.00 -22.89
C LEU A 22 6.16 -4.74 -23.91
N LYS A 23 5.57 -5.78 -24.51
CA LYS A 23 6.12 -6.58 -25.60
C LYS A 23 5.12 -6.66 -26.74
N ASP A 24 5.48 -6.10 -27.90
CA ASP A 24 4.65 -6.13 -29.11
C ASP A 24 3.17 -5.74 -28.87
N GLY A 25 2.97 -4.63 -28.16
CA GLY A 25 1.65 -4.06 -27.86
C GLY A 25 0.95 -4.68 -26.65
N ARG A 26 1.49 -5.75 -26.04
CA ARG A 26 0.93 -6.40 -24.83
C ARG A 26 1.74 -6.06 -23.59
N ILE A 27 1.07 -5.69 -22.51
CA ILE A 27 1.71 -5.63 -21.18
C ILE A 27 1.98 -7.06 -20.73
N VAL A 28 3.25 -7.40 -20.53
CA VAL A 28 3.69 -8.76 -20.15
C VAL A 28 4.11 -8.85 -18.69
N CYS A 29 4.52 -7.72 -18.11
CA CYS A 29 4.79 -7.60 -16.68
C CYS A 29 4.45 -6.19 -16.18
N ALA A 30 3.88 -6.06 -14.98
CA ALA A 30 3.71 -4.78 -14.28
C ALA A 30 3.67 -5.02 -12.77
N ILE A 31 4.41 -4.21 -12.02
CA ILE A 31 4.51 -4.36 -10.57
C ILE A 31 4.80 -3.01 -9.88
N SER A 32 4.20 -2.80 -8.71
CA SER A 32 4.47 -1.64 -7.86
C SER A 32 5.68 -1.95 -6.98
N GLU A 33 6.58 -0.98 -6.80
CA GLU A 33 7.83 -1.13 -6.04
C GLU A 33 7.57 -1.61 -4.60
N GLU A 34 6.47 -1.16 -3.99
CA GLU A 34 6.06 -1.57 -2.64
C GLU A 34 5.92 -3.08 -2.47
N ARG A 35 5.58 -3.81 -3.56
CA ARG A 35 5.45 -5.27 -3.53
C ARG A 35 6.80 -5.95 -3.33
N ILE A 36 7.89 -5.30 -3.72
CA ILE A 36 9.24 -5.88 -3.70
C ILE A 36 10.05 -5.33 -2.54
N ASP A 37 10.04 -4.01 -2.33
CA ASP A 37 10.77 -3.38 -1.21
C ASP A 37 10.01 -3.49 0.13
N ARG A 38 8.77 -3.97 0.09
CA ARG A 38 7.86 -4.20 1.23
C ARG A 38 7.51 -2.91 1.99
N ARG A 39 7.76 -1.73 1.40
CA ARG A 39 7.40 -0.41 1.95
C ARG A 39 6.15 0.09 1.24
N LYS A 40 5.03 0.07 1.97
CA LYS A 40 3.74 0.54 1.46
C LYS A 40 3.84 1.99 0.97
N HIS A 41 3.26 2.28 -0.19
CA HIS A 41 3.37 3.59 -0.86
C HIS A 41 4.83 4.00 -1.14
N SER A 42 5.68 3.03 -1.50
CA SER A 42 7.13 3.17 -1.68
C SER A 42 7.54 4.53 -2.27
N GLN A 43 8.28 5.31 -1.47
CA GLN A 43 8.62 6.68 -1.79
C GLN A 43 9.93 6.82 -2.58
N GLY A 44 9.96 7.80 -3.47
CA GLY A 44 11.05 8.01 -4.43
C GLY A 44 12.01 9.16 -4.15
N PHE A 45 11.68 10.07 -3.23
CA PHE A 45 12.42 11.32 -3.00
C PHE A 45 13.19 11.33 -1.67
N TYR A 46 14.41 11.86 -1.69
CA TYR A 46 15.30 11.97 -0.53
C TYR A 46 16.04 13.33 -0.54
N GLY A 47 16.09 14.04 0.61
CA GLY A 47 16.87 15.30 0.80
C GLY A 47 16.22 16.34 1.73
N ASP A 48 17.01 17.32 2.21
CA ASP A 48 16.60 18.39 3.17
C ASP A 48 15.45 19.28 2.67
N ASN A 49 15.36 19.45 1.36
CA ASN A 49 14.14 19.87 0.68
C ASN A 49 13.55 18.60 0.07
N ALA A 50 12.37 18.17 0.51
CA ALA A 50 11.77 16.83 0.32
C ALA A 50 11.60 16.29 -1.14
N ARG A 51 12.29 16.82 -2.14
CA ARG A 51 11.98 16.70 -3.58
C ARG A 51 13.22 16.87 -4.50
N SER A 52 14.46 16.77 -4.00
CA SER A 52 15.67 17.12 -4.80
C SER A 52 16.33 15.97 -5.58
N ILE A 53 16.10 14.71 -5.19
CA ILE A 53 16.67 13.54 -5.87
C ILE A 53 15.55 12.54 -6.15
N VAL A 54 15.47 12.07 -7.40
CA VAL A 54 14.49 11.05 -7.83
C VAL A 54 15.16 9.69 -7.98
N ILE A 55 14.73 8.70 -7.20
CA ILE A 55 15.21 7.33 -7.31
C ILE A 55 14.21 6.48 -8.11
N PRO A 56 14.60 5.93 -9.28
CA PRO A 56 13.73 5.05 -10.05
C PRO A 56 13.40 3.76 -9.27
N PRO A 57 12.26 3.11 -9.54
CA PRO A 57 11.87 1.84 -8.91
C PRO A 57 12.73 0.67 -9.41
N MET A 58 13.97 0.60 -8.93
CA MET A 58 14.96 -0.37 -9.40
C MET A 58 14.53 -1.82 -9.17
N ALA A 59 13.80 -2.10 -8.08
CA ALA A 59 13.35 -3.44 -7.78
C ALA A 59 12.26 -3.89 -8.77
N ALA A 60 11.29 -3.02 -9.08
CA ALA A 60 10.25 -3.28 -10.07
C ALA A 60 10.82 -3.38 -11.50
N ILE A 61 11.80 -2.56 -11.85
CA ILE A 61 12.49 -2.64 -13.15
C ILE A 61 13.16 -3.99 -13.29
N ASN A 62 13.97 -4.40 -12.31
CA ASN A 62 14.67 -5.68 -12.33
C ASN A 62 13.67 -6.85 -12.39
N TYR A 63 12.60 -6.79 -11.60
CA TYR A 63 11.53 -7.78 -11.59
C TYR A 63 10.89 -7.96 -12.97
N CYS A 64 10.60 -6.87 -13.68
CA CYS A 64 10.02 -6.93 -15.03
C CYS A 64 10.97 -7.57 -16.05
N LEU A 65 12.26 -7.24 -15.98
CA LEU A 65 13.28 -7.81 -16.87
C LEU A 65 13.49 -9.31 -16.60
N GLU A 66 13.53 -9.71 -15.33
CA GLU A 66 13.63 -11.12 -14.92
C GLU A 66 12.42 -11.94 -15.36
N ALA A 67 11.21 -11.38 -15.25
CA ALA A 67 9.97 -12.05 -15.64
C ALA A 67 9.98 -12.46 -17.13
N GLU A 68 10.53 -11.61 -18.00
CA GLU A 68 10.68 -11.90 -19.44
C GLU A 68 12.05 -12.47 -19.82
N LYS A 69 12.97 -12.65 -18.86
CA LYS A 69 14.33 -13.16 -19.05
C LYS A 69 15.13 -12.39 -20.09
N ILE A 70 15.02 -11.07 -20.07
CA ILE A 70 15.74 -10.16 -20.97
C ILE A 70 16.74 -9.30 -20.19
N ALA A 71 17.80 -8.85 -20.86
CA ALA A 71 18.71 -7.85 -20.31
C ALA A 71 18.17 -6.44 -20.56
N ILE A 72 18.64 -5.47 -19.78
CA ILE A 72 18.22 -4.07 -19.95
C ILE A 72 18.55 -3.49 -21.33
N ASP A 73 19.63 -3.98 -21.97
CA ASP A 73 20.04 -3.56 -23.31
C ASP A 73 19.13 -4.09 -24.42
N ASP A 74 18.30 -5.10 -24.14
CA ASP A 74 17.31 -5.67 -25.07
C ASP A 74 16.08 -4.76 -25.24
N LEU A 75 15.86 -3.83 -24.30
CA LEU A 75 14.81 -2.84 -24.39
C LEU A 75 15.03 -1.94 -25.60
N ASP A 76 13.96 -1.65 -26.35
CA ASP A 76 14.01 -0.69 -27.46
C ASP A 76 13.73 0.74 -26.97
N LEU A 77 12.99 0.89 -25.87
CA LEU A 77 12.66 2.18 -25.28
C LEU A 77 12.37 2.06 -23.78
N ILE A 78 12.80 3.06 -23.01
CA ILE A 78 12.41 3.29 -21.62
C ILE A 78 11.69 4.64 -21.58
N VAL A 79 10.43 4.65 -21.18
CA VAL A 79 9.62 5.86 -21.03
C VAL A 79 9.40 6.12 -19.55
N ILE A 80 9.84 7.29 -19.10
CA ILE A 80 9.70 7.72 -17.72
C ILE A 80 8.75 8.91 -17.62
N GLY A 81 8.08 9.02 -16.49
CA GLY A 81 7.32 10.20 -16.15
C GLY A 81 6.90 10.21 -14.68
N ARG A 82 6.26 11.33 -14.30
CA ARG A 82 5.92 11.70 -12.93
C ARG A 82 7.15 12.00 -12.08
N SER A 83 7.76 13.12 -12.40
CA SER A 83 8.57 13.88 -11.46
C SER A 83 8.04 15.30 -11.49
N MET A 84 7.90 15.94 -10.32
CA MET A 84 7.42 17.34 -10.26
C MET A 84 8.30 18.30 -11.06
N GLN A 85 9.51 17.86 -11.40
CA GLN A 85 10.46 18.48 -12.31
C GLN A 85 11.13 17.36 -13.11
N LEU A 86 11.54 17.62 -14.36
CA LEU A 86 12.24 16.64 -15.19
C LEU A 86 13.38 15.92 -14.43
N CYS A 87 13.36 14.59 -14.42
CA CYS A 87 14.25 13.73 -13.65
C CYS A 87 15.11 12.80 -14.51
N ILE A 88 15.10 12.95 -15.85
CA ILE A 88 15.86 12.10 -16.77
C ILE A 88 17.34 11.98 -16.40
N ASN A 89 17.96 13.08 -15.94
CA ASN A 89 19.36 13.09 -15.54
C ASN A 89 19.63 12.22 -14.31
N ASP A 90 18.69 12.14 -13.37
CA ASP A 90 18.82 11.27 -12.20
C ASP A 90 18.60 9.82 -12.61
N VAL A 91 17.55 9.54 -13.38
CA VAL A 91 17.26 8.20 -13.89
C VAL A 91 18.43 7.64 -14.70
N MET A 92 19.06 8.45 -15.56
CA MET A 92 20.23 8.05 -16.36
C MET A 92 21.44 7.66 -15.51
N LYS A 93 21.58 8.15 -14.27
CA LYS A 93 22.68 7.75 -13.36
C LYS A 93 22.49 6.32 -12.86
N TYR A 94 21.24 5.91 -12.62
CA TYR A 94 20.92 4.61 -12.00
C TYR A 94 20.65 3.50 -13.01
N ILE A 95 20.05 3.80 -14.16
CA ILE A 95 19.69 2.79 -15.17
C ILE A 95 20.91 2.40 -16.01
N PRO A 96 21.45 1.17 -15.93
CA PRO A 96 22.71 0.78 -16.57
C PRO A 96 22.56 0.38 -18.05
N ILE A 97 21.67 1.03 -18.81
CA ILE A 97 21.54 0.79 -20.26
C ILE A 97 22.70 1.45 -21.02
N LYS A 98 23.27 0.74 -22.00
CA LYS A 98 24.41 1.25 -22.79
C LYS A 98 24.02 2.42 -23.67
N ASP A 99 22.89 2.30 -24.37
CA ASP A 99 22.35 3.35 -25.23
C ASP A 99 21.37 4.22 -24.44
N LYS A 100 21.88 5.32 -23.87
CA LYS A 100 21.09 6.27 -23.09
C LYS A 100 20.03 7.01 -23.93
N SER A 101 20.17 7.04 -25.28
CA SER A 101 19.16 7.67 -26.15
C SER A 101 17.82 6.94 -26.14
N LYS A 102 17.79 5.69 -25.65
CA LYS A 102 16.58 4.91 -25.43
C LYS A 102 15.79 5.33 -24.20
N ILE A 103 16.33 6.20 -23.33
CA ILE A 103 15.59 6.74 -22.19
C ILE A 103 14.93 8.05 -22.63
N VAL A 104 13.61 8.08 -22.58
CA VAL A 104 12.80 9.24 -22.92
C VAL A 104 11.94 9.63 -21.73
N GLU A 105 12.05 10.89 -21.31
CA GLU A 105 11.13 11.52 -20.38
C GLU A 105 10.05 12.28 -21.15
N LEU A 106 8.78 12.08 -20.79
CA LEU A 106 7.69 12.79 -21.44
C LEU A 106 7.66 14.26 -21.01
N PRO A 107 7.30 15.19 -21.93
CA PRO A 107 7.09 16.59 -21.57
C PRO A 107 6.02 16.76 -20.49
N ILE A 108 6.20 17.77 -19.63
CA ILE A 108 5.22 18.13 -18.60
C ILE A 108 4.13 19.04 -19.22
N PRO A 109 2.83 18.81 -18.96
CA PRO A 109 2.27 17.72 -18.15
C PRO A 109 2.13 16.41 -18.93
N SER A 110 2.40 15.29 -18.26
CA SER A 110 2.23 13.94 -18.82
C SER A 110 1.45 12.98 -17.92
N HIS A 111 1.08 13.40 -16.69
CA HIS A 111 0.51 12.50 -15.67
C HIS A 111 -0.89 12.01 -16.06
N HIS A 112 -1.82 12.93 -16.28
CA HIS A 112 -3.17 12.55 -16.70
C HIS A 112 -3.18 11.89 -18.08
N GLN A 113 -2.24 12.27 -18.96
CA GLN A 113 -2.07 11.57 -20.23
C GLN A 113 -1.66 10.11 -20.01
N ALA A 114 -0.73 9.82 -19.09
CA ALA A 114 -0.34 8.45 -18.76
C ALA A 114 -1.54 7.66 -18.21
N HIS A 115 -2.35 8.23 -17.30
CA HIS A 115 -3.59 7.59 -16.85
C HIS A 115 -4.56 7.30 -18.01
N ALA A 116 -4.73 8.24 -18.95
CA ALA A 116 -5.59 8.07 -20.12
C ALA A 116 -5.12 6.92 -21.02
N TYR A 117 -3.81 6.83 -21.28
CA TYR A 117 -3.23 5.72 -22.04
C TYR A 117 -3.36 4.39 -21.31
N SER A 118 -3.15 4.40 -19.98
CA SER A 118 -3.21 3.19 -19.16
C SER A 118 -4.61 2.55 -19.17
N SER A 119 -5.66 3.36 -19.27
CA SER A 119 -7.05 2.90 -19.30
C SER A 119 -7.52 2.56 -20.71
N TYR A 120 -7.39 3.47 -21.68
CA TYR A 120 -7.96 3.28 -23.01
C TYR A 120 -7.32 2.13 -23.79
N PHE A 121 -5.99 2.04 -23.85
CA PHE A 121 -5.34 0.97 -24.60
C PHE A 121 -5.56 -0.41 -23.93
N ALA A 122 -5.73 -0.44 -22.61
CA ALA A 122 -6.09 -1.65 -21.89
C ALA A 122 -7.55 -2.09 -22.09
N SER A 123 -8.49 -1.14 -22.27
CA SER A 123 -9.94 -1.41 -22.31
C SER A 123 -10.42 -2.31 -23.46
N GLY A 124 -9.74 -2.27 -24.61
CA GLY A 124 -10.21 -2.87 -25.85
C GLY A 124 -11.34 -2.11 -26.56
N PHE A 125 -11.78 -0.94 -26.08
CA PHE A 125 -12.80 -0.12 -26.77
C PHE A 125 -12.25 0.58 -28.01
N GLU A 126 -12.92 0.48 -29.15
CA GLU A 126 -12.53 1.22 -30.36
C GLU A 126 -12.69 2.74 -30.19
N LYS A 127 -13.72 3.18 -29.47
CA LYS A 127 -13.99 4.59 -29.18
C LYS A 127 -14.43 4.74 -27.73
N SER A 128 -13.87 5.73 -27.03
CA SER A 128 -14.17 5.97 -25.61
C SER A 128 -14.06 7.44 -25.24
N LEU A 129 -14.93 7.88 -24.35
CA LEU A 129 -14.68 9.05 -23.51
C LEU A 129 -13.75 8.61 -22.38
N ILE A 130 -12.78 9.43 -21.99
CA ILE A 130 -11.84 9.14 -20.91
C ILE A 130 -11.96 10.24 -19.88
N LEU A 131 -12.15 9.87 -18.62
CA LEU A 131 -12.15 10.80 -17.50
C LEU A 131 -11.03 10.42 -16.54
N ILE A 132 -10.12 11.37 -16.33
CA ILE A 132 -9.05 11.26 -15.34
C ILE A 132 -9.38 12.21 -14.20
N ILE A 133 -9.58 11.64 -13.01
CA ILE A 133 -9.87 12.40 -11.79
C ILE A 133 -8.95 11.87 -10.69
N ASP A 134 -8.10 12.76 -10.19
CA ASP A 134 -7.02 12.40 -9.27
C ASP A 134 -6.95 13.35 -8.07
N GLU A 135 -6.05 13.08 -7.13
CA GLU A 135 -5.68 14.09 -6.13
C GLU A 135 -5.02 15.29 -6.81
N GLN A 136 -3.97 15.04 -7.60
CA GLN A 136 -3.31 16.06 -8.41
C GLN A 136 -2.38 15.42 -9.44
N GLY A 137 -2.33 16.00 -10.64
CA GLY A 137 -1.29 15.71 -11.63
C GLY A 137 -0.05 16.59 -11.48
N HIS A 138 0.60 16.89 -12.61
CA HIS A 138 1.84 17.68 -12.54
C HIS A 138 1.58 19.13 -12.13
N TRP A 139 2.43 19.65 -11.25
CA TRP A 139 2.58 21.08 -11.06
C TRP A 139 3.32 21.70 -12.26
N LEU A 140 2.77 22.81 -12.75
CA LEU A 140 3.26 23.57 -13.90
C LEU A 140 4.01 24.81 -13.43
N GLU A 141 4.82 25.39 -14.33
CA GLU A 141 5.66 26.57 -14.03
C GLU A 141 4.86 27.78 -13.52
N ASN A 142 3.59 27.89 -13.88
CA ASN A 142 2.68 28.94 -13.43
C ASN A 142 2.01 28.64 -12.07
N ASN A 143 2.54 27.70 -11.28
CA ASN A 143 1.99 27.25 -9.98
C ASN A 143 0.54 26.74 -10.07
N THR A 144 0.21 26.06 -11.16
CA THR A 144 -1.07 25.32 -11.29
C THR A 144 -0.81 23.83 -11.41
N PHE A 145 -1.79 23.00 -11.07
CA PHE A 145 -1.71 21.54 -11.21
C PHE A 145 -2.96 20.97 -11.89
N GLU A 146 -2.84 19.81 -12.52
CA GLU A 146 -3.96 19.12 -13.16
C GLU A 146 -4.89 18.54 -12.08
N LYS A 147 -6.19 18.87 -12.10
CA LYS A 147 -7.19 18.29 -11.18
C LYS A 147 -7.97 17.17 -11.86
N GLU A 148 -8.45 17.47 -13.07
CA GLU A 148 -9.36 16.64 -13.84
C GLU A 148 -9.04 16.82 -15.32
N SER A 149 -8.97 15.73 -16.08
CA SER A 149 -8.76 15.78 -17.53
C SER A 149 -9.72 14.88 -18.27
N ILE A 150 -10.25 15.40 -19.37
CA ILE A 150 -11.22 14.75 -20.23
C ILE A 150 -10.62 14.56 -21.61
N TYR A 151 -10.65 13.34 -22.12
CA TYR A 151 -10.14 12.99 -23.44
C TYR A 151 -11.22 12.24 -24.24
N ILE A 152 -11.13 12.33 -25.55
CA ILE A 152 -11.76 11.35 -26.45
C ILE A 152 -10.66 10.52 -27.05
N ALA A 153 -10.89 9.22 -27.10
CA ALA A 153 -10.02 8.31 -27.82
C ALA A 153 -10.79 7.53 -28.89
N GLU A 154 -10.15 7.37 -30.03
CA GLU A 154 -10.66 6.63 -31.18
C GLU A 154 -9.48 5.94 -31.89
N ASN A 155 -9.57 4.62 -32.02
CA ASN A 155 -8.53 3.73 -32.51
C ASN A 155 -7.19 3.84 -31.76
N GLU A 156 -6.27 4.64 -32.28
CA GLU A 156 -4.91 4.82 -31.76
C GLU A 156 -4.65 6.25 -31.27
N GLU A 157 -5.63 7.13 -31.46
CA GLU A 157 -5.51 8.53 -31.10
C GLU A 157 -6.23 8.79 -29.78
N ILE A 158 -5.57 9.56 -28.91
CA ILE A 158 -6.18 10.15 -27.72
C ILE A 158 -6.03 11.67 -27.86
N LYS A 159 -7.17 12.35 -27.88
CA LYS A 159 -7.27 13.81 -27.98
C LYS A 159 -7.82 14.38 -26.68
N GLU A 160 -7.09 15.32 -26.10
CA GLU A 160 -7.57 16.09 -24.96
C GLU A 160 -8.73 17.00 -25.41
N LEU A 161 -9.83 16.95 -24.66
CA LEU A 161 -10.93 17.90 -24.80
C LEU A 161 -10.77 19.06 -23.84
N GLN A 162 -10.44 18.76 -22.59
CA GLN A 162 -10.35 19.74 -21.52
C GLN A 162 -9.54 19.20 -20.35
N THR A 163 -8.65 20.03 -19.81
CA THR A 163 -8.00 19.80 -18.52
C THR A 163 -8.31 20.97 -17.60
N PHE A 164 -8.94 20.68 -16.47
CA PHE A 164 -9.18 21.65 -15.41
C PHE A 164 -8.01 21.68 -14.44
N LYS A 165 -7.51 22.89 -14.19
CA LYS A 165 -6.34 23.11 -13.36
C LYS A 165 -6.73 23.78 -12.04
N GLY A 166 -6.03 23.44 -10.98
CA GLY A 166 -6.08 24.11 -9.68
C GLY A 166 -4.77 24.85 -9.41
N ASN A 167 -4.72 25.66 -8.37
CA ASN A 167 -3.51 26.26 -7.82
C ASN A 167 -3.46 26.03 -6.29
N TYR A 168 -2.51 26.64 -5.59
CA TYR A 168 -2.29 26.43 -4.15
C TYR A 168 -3.49 26.72 -3.22
N ILE A 169 -4.51 27.47 -3.67
CA ILE A 169 -5.77 27.69 -2.92
C ILE A 169 -6.94 26.79 -3.38
N ASP A 170 -6.74 25.98 -4.41
CA ASP A 170 -7.75 25.03 -4.87
C ASP A 170 -7.60 23.68 -4.16
N ILE A 171 -8.74 23.07 -3.85
CA ILE A 171 -8.83 21.66 -3.44
C ILE A 171 -9.44 20.89 -4.62
N SER A 172 -8.72 19.90 -5.14
CA SER A 172 -9.29 18.94 -6.10
C SER A 172 -10.28 18.01 -5.41
N ILE A 173 -11.10 17.28 -6.17
CA ILE A 173 -12.03 16.32 -5.57
C ILE A 173 -11.31 15.17 -4.84
N GLY A 174 -10.11 14.76 -5.28
CA GLY A 174 -9.29 13.80 -4.54
C GLY A 174 -8.82 14.37 -3.19
N MET A 175 -8.25 15.58 -3.19
CA MET A 175 -7.85 16.29 -1.97
C MET A 175 -9.03 16.53 -1.02
N PHE A 176 -10.22 16.82 -1.56
CA PHE A 176 -11.44 16.94 -0.78
C PHE A 176 -11.75 15.63 -0.06
N TYR A 177 -11.64 14.50 -0.73
CA TYR A 177 -11.93 13.21 -0.12
C TYR A 177 -10.87 12.81 0.92
N ASP A 178 -9.61 13.16 0.68
CA ASP A 178 -8.51 12.95 1.63
C ASP A 178 -8.62 13.84 2.87
N LEU A 179 -9.06 15.09 2.74
CA LEU A 179 -9.36 15.96 3.89
C LEU A 179 -10.30 15.27 4.89
N PHE A 180 -11.39 14.69 4.39
CA PHE A 180 -12.37 14.00 5.23
C PHE A 180 -11.82 12.70 5.82
N SER A 181 -10.91 12.02 5.12
CA SER A 181 -10.19 10.86 5.65
C SER A 181 -9.31 11.26 6.83
N VAL A 182 -8.56 12.36 6.70
CA VAL A 182 -7.69 12.89 7.76
C VAL A 182 -8.50 13.38 8.97
N ILE A 183 -9.64 14.04 8.76
CA ILE A 183 -10.55 14.50 9.84
C ILE A 183 -10.95 13.33 10.77
N LEU A 184 -11.15 12.14 10.20
CA LEU A 184 -11.54 10.92 10.92
C LEU A 184 -10.34 10.09 11.41
N GLY A 185 -9.12 10.60 11.23
CA GLY A 185 -7.89 9.91 11.63
C GLY A 185 -7.51 8.73 10.73
N PHE A 186 -8.07 8.63 9.53
CA PHE A 186 -7.76 7.56 8.59
C PHE A 186 -6.53 7.87 7.76
N THR A 187 -5.38 7.36 8.20
CA THR A 187 -4.13 7.34 7.44
C THR A 187 -3.52 5.93 7.42
N ASP A 188 -2.64 5.69 6.45
CA ASP A 188 -1.73 4.55 6.40
C ASP A 188 -0.29 5.12 6.37
N GLY A 189 0.33 5.22 7.56
CA GLY A 189 1.52 6.06 7.74
C GLY A 189 1.14 7.55 7.66
N SER A 190 1.87 8.31 6.82
CA SER A 190 1.58 9.73 6.55
C SER A 190 0.59 9.96 5.41
N VAL A 191 0.12 8.92 4.73
CA VAL A 191 -0.75 9.04 3.55
C VAL A 191 -2.22 8.88 3.97
N PRO A 192 -3.15 9.75 3.51
CA PRO A 192 -4.58 9.58 3.72
C PRO A 192 -5.10 8.23 3.22
N ALA A 193 -5.99 7.60 3.99
CA ALA A 193 -6.54 6.29 3.67
C ALA A 193 -8.01 6.38 3.21
N ALA A 194 -8.24 6.99 2.05
CA ALA A 194 -9.56 7.20 1.43
C ALA A 194 -10.46 5.94 1.36
N GLY A 195 -9.86 4.76 1.19
CA GLY A 195 -10.61 3.50 1.20
C GLY A 195 -11.31 3.19 2.53
N LYS A 196 -10.80 3.69 3.66
CA LYS A 196 -11.43 3.57 4.99
C LYS A 196 -12.64 4.52 5.09
N LEU A 197 -12.51 5.75 4.61
CA LEU A 197 -13.62 6.72 4.53
C LEU A 197 -14.78 6.15 3.71
N MET A 198 -14.48 5.56 2.55
CA MET A 198 -15.48 4.89 1.70
C MET A 198 -16.19 3.75 2.43
N GLY A 199 -15.45 2.94 3.19
CA GLY A 199 -16.04 1.84 3.97
C GLY A 199 -16.88 2.31 5.15
N LEU A 200 -16.54 3.43 5.79
CA LEU A 200 -17.32 3.99 6.89
C LEU A 200 -18.60 4.67 6.42
N ALA A 201 -18.63 5.19 5.19
CA ALA A 201 -19.75 5.99 4.67
C ALA A 201 -21.11 5.29 4.77
N SER A 202 -21.16 3.96 4.67
CA SER A 202 -22.40 3.16 4.80
C SER A 202 -23.01 3.16 6.21
N TYR A 203 -22.26 3.60 7.22
CA TYR A 203 -22.74 3.70 8.61
C TYR A 203 -23.38 5.06 8.92
N GLY A 204 -23.05 6.09 8.14
CA GLY A 204 -23.59 7.43 8.33
C GLY A 204 -24.98 7.61 7.74
N LYS A 205 -25.60 8.75 8.06
CA LYS A 205 -26.94 9.11 7.60
C LYS A 205 -26.93 10.39 6.79
N LYS A 206 -27.89 10.46 5.88
CA LYS A 206 -28.14 11.67 5.10
C LYS A 206 -28.64 12.81 5.99
N GLU A 207 -27.92 13.90 5.97
CA GLU A 207 -28.34 15.16 6.60
C GLU A 207 -28.57 16.25 5.54
N LYS A 208 -29.63 17.04 5.70
CA LYS A 208 -29.86 18.23 4.87
C LYS A 208 -29.01 19.38 5.39
N THR A 209 -27.82 19.55 4.82
CA THR A 209 -26.84 20.58 5.18
C THR A 209 -26.31 21.32 3.93
N TYR A 210 -25.20 22.05 4.06
CA TYR A 210 -24.53 22.76 2.98
C TYR A 210 -24.13 21.82 1.84
N LYS A 211 -24.30 22.25 0.58
CA LYS A 211 -23.75 21.54 -0.60
C LYS A 211 -22.26 21.92 -0.73
N LEU A 212 -21.38 20.93 -0.70
CA LEU A 212 -19.94 21.16 -0.59
C LEU A 212 -19.25 21.21 -1.95
N LEU A 213 -19.72 20.43 -2.91
CA LEU A 213 -19.20 20.41 -4.28
C LEU A 213 -20.21 21.00 -5.27
N GLU A 214 -19.72 21.69 -6.30
CA GLU A 214 -20.51 22.06 -7.46
C GLU A 214 -19.84 21.70 -8.77
N VAL A 215 -20.67 21.34 -9.74
CA VAL A 215 -20.26 21.18 -11.14
C VAL A 215 -20.67 22.45 -11.88
N ASN A 216 -19.70 23.12 -12.50
CA ASN A 216 -19.98 24.33 -13.27
C ASN A 216 -20.52 24.00 -14.67
N LYS A 217 -20.84 25.03 -15.48
CA LYS A 217 -21.41 24.87 -16.84
C LYS A 217 -20.45 24.22 -17.85
N GLU A 218 -19.16 24.13 -17.51
CA GLU A 218 -18.12 23.54 -18.34
C GLU A 218 -17.85 22.08 -17.97
N GLY A 219 -18.46 21.56 -16.89
CA GLY A 219 -18.24 20.21 -16.41
C GLY A 219 -17.01 20.06 -15.50
N ASN A 220 -16.60 21.13 -14.80
CA ASN A 220 -15.53 21.14 -13.79
C ASN A 220 -16.13 21.05 -12.38
N ILE A 221 -15.50 20.27 -11.50
CA ILE A 221 -15.88 20.19 -10.08
C ILE A 221 -15.12 21.24 -9.27
N ASN A 222 -15.83 22.01 -8.45
CA ASN A 222 -15.25 22.99 -7.53
C ASN A 222 -15.77 22.78 -6.11
N VAL A 223 -14.86 22.94 -5.15
CA VAL A 223 -15.20 22.99 -3.72
C VAL A 223 -15.76 24.37 -3.38
N LYS A 224 -16.91 24.40 -2.70
CA LYS A 224 -17.48 25.62 -2.14
C LYS A 224 -16.85 25.92 -0.79
N TRP A 225 -15.79 26.72 -0.79
CA TRP A 225 -15.05 27.07 0.42
C TRP A 225 -15.93 27.55 1.57
N ASP A 226 -16.80 28.54 1.35
CA ASP A 226 -17.68 29.05 2.40
C ASP A 226 -18.55 27.93 2.99
N ASN A 227 -19.13 27.08 2.14
CA ASN A 227 -19.97 25.96 2.57
C ASN A 227 -19.15 24.88 3.31
N LEU A 228 -17.93 24.60 2.86
CA LEU A 228 -17.03 23.66 3.52
C LEU A 228 -16.67 24.14 4.91
N ILE A 229 -16.22 25.40 5.05
CA ILE A 229 -15.89 25.99 6.36
C ILE A 229 -17.10 25.98 7.29
N GLN A 230 -18.28 26.42 6.81
CA GLN A 230 -19.50 26.40 7.62
C GLN A 230 -19.91 24.98 8.03
N TYR A 231 -19.75 23.99 7.15
CA TYR A 231 -20.00 22.59 7.48
C TYR A 231 -19.03 22.05 8.53
N LEU A 232 -17.73 22.33 8.38
CA LEU A 232 -16.71 21.89 9.34
C LEU A 232 -16.89 22.56 10.72
N LYS A 233 -17.29 23.84 10.76
CA LYS A 233 -17.69 24.54 12.01
C LYS A 233 -18.92 23.89 12.64
N LEU A 234 -19.96 23.61 11.84
CA LEU A 234 -21.19 22.96 12.30
C LEU A 234 -20.89 21.60 12.96
N LYS A 235 -19.95 20.85 12.38
CA LYS A 235 -19.50 19.54 12.88
C LYS A 235 -18.41 19.63 13.96
N LYS A 236 -18.05 20.84 14.41
CA LYS A 236 -16.99 21.12 15.40
C LYS A 236 -15.60 20.60 15.02
N VAL A 237 -15.39 20.32 13.73
CA VAL A 237 -14.09 19.97 13.17
C VAL A 237 -13.20 21.20 13.15
N LEU A 238 -13.76 22.37 12.83
CA LEU A 238 -13.08 23.66 12.95
C LEU A 238 -13.58 24.45 14.18
N PRO A 239 -12.72 25.31 14.77
CA PRO A 239 -13.13 26.28 15.77
C PRO A 239 -14.27 27.18 15.26
N LYS A 240 -15.16 27.61 16.16
CA LYS A 240 -16.33 28.44 15.79
C LYS A 240 -15.93 29.80 15.20
N ASP A 241 -14.85 30.35 15.72
CA ASP A 241 -14.22 31.62 15.37
C ASP A 241 -13.23 31.54 14.22
N PHE A 242 -13.00 30.35 13.64
CA PHE A 242 -12.09 30.15 12.51
C PHE A 242 -12.57 30.91 11.26
N GLU A 243 -11.78 31.78 10.67
CA GLU A 243 -12.11 32.47 9.42
C GLU A 243 -11.22 31.99 8.26
N LEU A 244 -11.71 32.08 7.03
CA LEU A 244 -10.92 31.69 5.85
C LEU A 244 -9.59 32.47 5.76
N SER A 245 -9.56 33.71 6.27
CA SER A 245 -8.35 34.53 6.38
C SER A 245 -7.30 33.98 7.35
N ASP A 246 -7.66 33.04 8.22
CA ASP A 246 -6.72 32.41 9.14
C ASP A 246 -5.74 31.48 8.44
N PHE A 247 -6.05 31.07 7.20
CA PHE A 247 -5.11 30.37 6.35
C PHE A 247 -3.90 31.25 6.03
N LYS A 248 -2.78 30.97 6.69
CA LYS A 248 -1.49 31.62 6.42
C LYS A 248 -0.77 30.89 5.29
N LEU A 249 -1.13 31.22 4.06
CA LEU A 249 -0.45 30.70 2.88
C LEU A 249 0.99 31.23 2.86
N ASN A 250 1.95 30.38 3.20
CA ASN A 250 3.36 30.70 3.02
C ASN A 250 3.80 30.32 1.60
N TYR A 251 3.90 31.33 0.74
CA TYR A 251 4.29 31.21 -0.66
C TYR A 251 5.74 30.77 -0.89
N GLU A 252 6.57 30.74 0.15
CA GLU A 252 7.97 30.32 0.04
C GLU A 252 8.11 28.82 -0.21
N TYR A 253 7.15 28.02 0.24
CA TYR A 253 7.15 26.59 -0.02
C TYR A 253 6.37 26.28 -1.30
N LYS A 254 7.09 26.20 -2.42
CA LYS A 254 6.56 25.56 -3.63
C LYS A 254 5.97 24.22 -3.19
N TYR A 255 4.71 23.97 -3.55
CA TYR A 255 3.97 22.73 -3.34
C TYR A 255 3.36 22.44 -1.96
N HIS A 256 3.31 23.39 -1.02
CA HIS A 256 2.38 23.27 0.11
C HIS A 256 0.96 23.59 -0.37
N THR A 257 0.05 22.63 -0.23
CA THR A 257 -1.36 22.84 -0.59
C THR A 257 -2.10 23.44 0.60
N ILE A 258 -3.20 24.13 0.33
CA ILE A 258 -4.17 24.55 1.37
C ILE A 258 -4.63 23.37 2.25
N LEU A 259 -4.56 22.13 1.76
CA LEU A 259 -4.86 20.92 2.52
C LEU A 259 -3.88 20.69 3.68
N GLU A 260 -2.58 20.92 3.48
CA GLU A 260 -1.58 20.79 4.56
C GLU A 260 -1.74 21.90 5.60
N GLU A 261 -2.13 23.10 5.16
CA GLU A 261 -2.36 24.23 6.05
C GLU A 261 -3.62 24.05 6.90
N ILE A 262 -4.75 23.63 6.29
CA ILE A 262 -6.01 23.43 7.02
C ILE A 262 -5.89 22.35 8.09
N GLN A 263 -5.11 21.30 7.84
CA GLN A 263 -4.90 20.20 8.79
C GLN A 263 -4.39 20.67 10.16
N LYS A 264 -3.65 21.79 10.22
CA LYS A 264 -3.14 22.37 11.47
C LYS A 264 -4.24 22.88 12.41
N TYR A 265 -5.43 23.12 11.88
CA TYR A 265 -6.57 23.69 12.60
C TYR A 265 -7.70 22.69 12.87
N LEU A 266 -7.59 21.46 12.33
CA LEU A 266 -8.64 20.45 12.44
C LEU A 266 -8.62 19.78 13.82
N ASN A 267 -9.78 19.77 14.47
CA ASN A 267 -10.03 18.85 15.57
C ASN A 267 -10.30 17.46 14.99
N LYS A 268 -9.66 16.43 15.57
CA LYS A 268 -9.96 15.04 15.23
C LYS A 268 -11.37 14.67 15.69
N VAL A 269 -12.07 13.93 14.85
CA VAL A 269 -13.36 13.33 15.18
C VAL A 269 -13.20 11.83 15.26
N ASP A 270 -13.75 11.21 16.31
CA ASP A 270 -13.77 9.76 16.41
C ASP A 270 -14.68 9.21 15.30
N TRP A 271 -14.13 8.33 14.47
CA TRP A 271 -14.87 7.69 13.39
C TRP A 271 -16.00 6.80 13.90
N ASN A 272 -15.90 6.29 15.13
CA ASN A 272 -16.90 5.42 15.72
C ASN A 272 -18.13 6.18 16.25
N ASP A 273 -18.02 7.51 16.38
CA ASP A 273 -19.14 8.37 16.76
C ASP A 273 -20.09 8.59 15.57
N ILE A 274 -21.38 8.83 15.88
CA ILE A 274 -22.40 9.15 14.87
C ILE A 274 -21.98 10.35 14.00
N VAL A 275 -21.31 11.34 14.60
CA VAL A 275 -20.81 12.52 13.89
C VAL A 275 -19.74 12.13 12.87
N GLY A 276 -18.81 11.25 13.23
CA GLY A 276 -17.78 10.76 12.32
C GLY A 276 -18.35 9.95 11.16
N GLN A 277 -19.31 9.07 11.45
CA GLN A 277 -20.04 8.30 10.44
C GLN A 277 -20.81 9.20 9.47
N ASP A 278 -21.53 10.21 9.97
CA ASP A 278 -22.27 11.18 9.14
C ASP A 278 -21.32 12.05 8.29
N ILE A 279 -20.14 12.39 8.81
CA ILE A 279 -19.08 13.08 8.05
C ILE A 279 -18.59 12.21 6.88
N ALA A 280 -18.37 10.91 7.10
CA ALA A 280 -17.99 9.99 6.04
C ALA A 280 -19.08 9.85 4.97
N TYR A 281 -20.34 9.65 5.39
CA TYR A 281 -21.49 9.63 4.49
C TYR A 281 -21.55 10.91 3.65
N LYS A 282 -21.36 12.08 4.29
CA LYS A 282 -21.42 13.38 3.61
C LYS A 282 -20.37 13.49 2.51
N ALA A 283 -19.12 13.15 2.79
CA ALA A 283 -18.04 13.22 1.81
C ALA A 283 -18.32 12.31 0.62
N GLN A 284 -18.69 11.06 0.89
CA GLN A 284 -19.00 10.06 -0.12
C GLN A 284 -20.19 10.48 -1.00
N ASN A 285 -21.29 10.95 -0.41
CA ASN A 285 -22.45 11.45 -1.15
C ASN A 285 -22.10 12.68 -2.01
N GLU A 286 -21.27 13.61 -1.55
CA GLU A 286 -20.89 14.79 -2.35
C GLU A 286 -20.08 14.41 -3.59
N ILE A 287 -19.08 13.52 -3.45
CA ILE A 287 -18.28 13.08 -4.59
C ILE A 287 -19.11 12.26 -5.59
N GLU A 288 -20.02 11.41 -5.13
CA GLU A 288 -20.92 10.65 -5.99
C GLU A 288 -21.77 11.58 -6.85
N GLU A 289 -22.47 12.53 -6.23
CA GLU A 289 -23.35 13.45 -6.95
C GLU A 289 -22.57 14.33 -7.94
N ALA A 290 -21.37 14.78 -7.57
CA ALA A 290 -20.54 15.62 -8.44
C ALA A 290 -20.00 14.83 -9.64
N ILE A 291 -19.45 13.63 -9.43
CA ILE A 291 -18.86 12.83 -10.51
C ILE A 291 -19.95 12.34 -11.48
N ILE A 292 -21.12 11.94 -10.98
CA ILE A 292 -22.25 11.53 -11.83
C ILE A 292 -22.68 12.69 -12.74
N GLN A 293 -22.80 13.91 -12.20
CA GLN A 293 -23.11 15.11 -12.99
C GLN A 293 -22.06 15.41 -14.05
N VAL A 294 -20.76 15.25 -13.74
CA VAL A 294 -19.67 15.44 -14.71
C VAL A 294 -19.72 14.38 -15.81
N VAL A 295 -19.90 13.11 -15.46
CA VAL A 295 -20.02 12.02 -16.44
C VAL A 295 -21.21 12.25 -17.34
N ASP A 296 -22.40 12.53 -16.79
CA ASP A 296 -23.59 12.83 -17.57
C ASP A 296 -23.38 14.03 -18.50
N TYR A 297 -22.75 15.10 -18.03
CA TYR A 297 -22.45 16.27 -18.85
C TYR A 297 -21.59 15.89 -20.07
N TRP A 298 -20.47 15.18 -19.86
CA TRP A 298 -19.54 14.85 -20.94
C TRP A 298 -20.07 13.76 -21.87
N VAL A 299 -20.82 12.78 -21.36
CA VAL A 299 -21.50 11.78 -22.20
C VAL A 299 -22.55 12.46 -23.08
N ASN A 300 -23.38 13.36 -22.53
CA ASN A 300 -24.37 14.09 -23.32
C ASN A 300 -23.72 15.04 -24.34
N LYS A 301 -22.60 15.67 -23.99
CA LYS A 301 -21.87 16.59 -24.85
C LYS A 301 -21.17 15.89 -26.02
N THR A 302 -20.68 14.66 -25.82
CA THR A 302 -19.89 13.93 -26.82
C THR A 302 -20.68 12.85 -27.55
N GLY A 303 -21.77 12.35 -26.95
CA GLY A 303 -22.54 11.21 -27.44
C GLY A 303 -21.83 9.86 -27.26
N ILE A 304 -20.69 9.81 -26.56
CA ILE A 304 -19.91 8.58 -26.38
C ILE A 304 -20.29 7.94 -25.04
N THR A 305 -20.82 6.72 -25.11
CA THR A 305 -21.35 5.99 -23.94
C THR A 305 -20.41 4.91 -23.41
N ASN A 306 -19.28 4.68 -24.07
CA ASN A 306 -18.21 3.81 -23.56
C ASN A 306 -17.19 4.70 -22.87
N ILE A 307 -16.90 4.43 -21.60
CA ILE A 307 -16.04 5.31 -20.80
C ILE A 307 -14.85 4.55 -20.20
N CYS A 308 -13.70 5.22 -20.17
CA CYS A 308 -12.49 4.78 -19.49
C CYS A 308 -12.22 5.69 -18.31
N LEU A 309 -11.99 5.11 -17.13
CA LEU A 309 -11.76 5.83 -15.88
C LEU A 309 -10.41 5.46 -15.28
N ALA A 310 -9.64 6.46 -14.85
CA ALA A 310 -8.37 6.31 -14.13
C ALA A 310 -8.05 7.57 -13.29
N GLY A 311 -7.04 7.51 -12.43
CA GLY A 311 -6.80 8.47 -11.36
C GLY A 311 -7.37 7.95 -10.03
N GLY A 312 -6.72 8.28 -8.91
CA GLY A 312 -6.91 7.59 -7.63
C GLY A 312 -8.36 7.60 -7.13
N VAL A 313 -9.15 8.61 -7.51
CA VAL A 313 -10.57 8.75 -7.12
C VAL A 313 -11.42 7.58 -7.63
N PHE A 314 -11.09 6.99 -8.79
CA PHE A 314 -11.85 5.86 -9.35
C PHE A 314 -11.51 4.50 -8.73
N LEU A 315 -10.68 4.45 -7.68
CA LEU A 315 -10.69 3.32 -6.74
C LEU A 315 -11.96 3.30 -5.86
N ASN A 316 -12.78 4.35 -5.92
CA ASN A 316 -14.08 4.42 -5.27
C ASN A 316 -15.12 3.56 -6.00
N SER A 317 -15.32 2.34 -5.51
CA SER A 317 -16.21 1.36 -6.13
C SER A 317 -17.70 1.75 -6.07
N ILE A 318 -18.07 2.64 -5.15
CA ILE A 318 -19.44 3.15 -5.03
C ILE A 318 -19.73 4.08 -6.19
N VAL A 319 -18.90 5.10 -6.39
CA VAL A 319 -19.01 6.05 -7.51
C VAL A 319 -19.05 5.31 -8.85
N ASN A 320 -18.13 4.37 -9.06
CA ASN A 320 -18.04 3.61 -10.31
C ASN A 320 -19.35 2.90 -10.69
N TYR A 321 -19.99 2.24 -9.71
CA TYR A 321 -21.25 1.54 -9.98
C TYR A 321 -22.43 2.50 -10.13
N GLN A 322 -22.44 3.60 -9.39
CA GLN A 322 -23.47 4.63 -9.53
C GLN A 322 -23.42 5.31 -10.91
N ILE A 323 -22.24 5.44 -11.53
CA ILE A 323 -22.13 5.90 -12.92
C ILE A 323 -22.94 4.97 -13.84
N LEU A 324 -22.74 3.65 -13.76
CA LEU A 324 -23.49 2.69 -14.57
C LEU A 324 -25.00 2.73 -14.30
N LYS A 325 -25.41 2.89 -13.04
CA LYS A 325 -26.84 2.85 -12.65
C LYS A 325 -27.60 4.13 -12.98
N ARG A 326 -26.95 5.29 -12.99
CA ARG A 326 -27.61 6.61 -13.00
C ARG A 326 -27.37 7.44 -14.25
N THR A 327 -26.46 7.01 -15.12
CA THR A 327 -26.11 7.73 -16.36
C THR A 327 -26.50 6.93 -17.60
N SER A 328 -26.26 7.49 -18.79
CA SER A 328 -26.45 6.80 -20.07
C SER A 328 -25.23 5.97 -20.54
N VAL A 329 -24.24 5.78 -19.67
CA VAL A 329 -23.06 4.95 -19.93
C VAL A 329 -23.50 3.50 -20.17
N LYS A 330 -22.96 2.89 -21.22
CA LYS A 330 -23.25 1.50 -21.61
C LYS A 330 -22.17 0.54 -21.13
N ASP A 331 -20.92 0.90 -21.39
CA ASP A 331 -19.75 0.10 -21.04
C ASP A 331 -18.72 0.98 -20.34
N ILE A 332 -18.07 0.39 -19.34
CA ILE A 332 -17.10 1.07 -18.49
C ILE A 332 -15.83 0.22 -18.38
N TYR A 333 -14.68 0.85 -18.51
CA TYR A 333 -13.40 0.28 -18.12
C TYR A 333 -12.80 1.16 -17.03
N ILE A 334 -12.57 0.59 -15.84
CA ILE A 334 -11.86 1.26 -14.76
C ILE A 334 -10.48 0.62 -14.66
N GLN A 335 -9.43 1.45 -14.65
CA GLN A 335 -8.08 0.95 -14.49
C GLN A 335 -7.92 0.29 -13.10
N PRO A 336 -7.52 -1.00 -12.98
CA PRO A 336 -7.44 -1.67 -11.68
C PRO A 336 -6.35 -1.10 -10.76
N ALA A 337 -5.24 -0.67 -11.34
CA ALA A 337 -4.24 0.18 -10.69
C ALA A 337 -4.53 1.65 -11.02
N ALA A 338 -5.68 2.18 -10.59
CA ALA A 338 -6.07 3.56 -10.93
C ALA A 338 -5.22 4.63 -10.22
N THR A 339 -4.56 4.27 -9.13
CA THR A 339 -3.48 5.03 -8.48
C THR A 339 -2.29 5.20 -9.43
N ASP A 340 -1.30 5.96 -8.98
CA ASP A 340 -0.22 6.39 -9.87
C ASP A 340 0.69 5.26 -10.31
N ASP A 341 0.72 4.15 -9.58
CA ASP A 341 1.41 2.94 -10.03
C ASP A 341 0.92 2.48 -11.41
N GLY A 342 -0.36 2.69 -11.75
CA GLY A 342 -0.90 2.42 -13.08
C GLY A 342 -0.31 3.26 -14.21
N THR A 343 0.29 4.41 -13.93
CA THR A 343 0.87 5.28 -14.96
C THR A 343 2.04 4.63 -15.69
N ALA A 344 2.76 3.68 -15.07
CA ALA A 344 3.80 2.91 -15.74
C ALA A 344 3.27 2.18 -16.99
N ILE A 345 2.06 1.62 -16.93
CA ILE A 345 1.38 1.04 -18.10
C ILE A 345 1.11 2.11 -19.16
N GLY A 346 0.66 3.29 -18.73
CA GLY A 346 0.47 4.45 -19.59
C GLY A 346 1.73 4.85 -20.34
N TYR A 347 2.86 4.99 -19.64
CA TYR A 347 4.16 5.33 -20.23
C TYR A 347 4.62 4.27 -21.23
N ALA A 348 4.43 2.99 -20.93
CA ALA A 348 4.77 1.91 -21.86
C ALA A 348 3.93 2.00 -23.16
N TYR A 349 2.63 2.27 -23.05
CA TYR A 349 1.77 2.47 -24.23
C TYR A 349 2.13 3.75 -25.00
N ILE A 350 2.40 4.87 -24.33
CA ILE A 350 2.84 6.11 -25.00
C ILE A 350 4.13 5.84 -25.79
N GLY A 351 5.10 5.14 -25.20
CA GLY A 351 6.32 4.73 -25.90
C GLY A 351 6.03 3.89 -27.13
N TYR A 352 5.16 2.89 -27.01
CA TYR A 352 4.86 1.97 -28.09
C TYR A 352 4.12 2.63 -29.26
N TYR A 353 3.05 3.40 -29.00
CA TYR A 353 2.20 3.99 -30.04
C TYR A 353 2.71 5.35 -30.52
N LYS A 354 3.09 6.26 -29.62
CA LYS A 354 3.46 7.64 -30.01
C LYS A 354 4.93 7.77 -30.40
N ILE A 355 5.84 7.15 -29.65
CA ILE A 355 7.28 7.34 -29.86
C ILE A 355 7.79 6.38 -30.93
N LEU A 356 7.52 5.08 -30.78
CA LEU A 356 7.93 4.05 -31.73
C LEU A 356 7.00 3.92 -32.95
N LYS A 357 5.86 4.63 -32.96
CA LYS A 357 4.87 4.64 -34.06
C LYS A 357 4.42 3.23 -34.46
N ASN A 358 4.16 2.36 -33.48
CA ASN A 358 3.52 1.08 -33.73
C ASN A 358 2.00 1.23 -33.65
N HIS A 359 1.30 0.28 -34.29
CA HIS A 359 -0.14 0.33 -34.50
C HIS A 359 -0.85 -0.92 -33.94
N LEU A 360 -0.10 -1.94 -33.50
CA LEU A 360 -0.69 -3.19 -33.00
C LEU A 360 -1.35 -2.96 -31.63
N ARG A 361 -2.68 -2.98 -31.62
CA ARG A 361 -3.47 -2.87 -30.39
C ARG A 361 -3.83 -4.21 -29.77
N CYS A 362 -3.46 -4.39 -28.51
CA CYS A 362 -3.86 -5.53 -27.71
C CYS A 362 -4.59 -5.06 -26.45
N LYS A 363 -5.83 -5.51 -26.27
CA LYS A 363 -6.55 -5.31 -25.00
C LYS A 363 -5.80 -6.00 -23.86
N LEU A 364 -5.86 -5.43 -22.66
CA LEU A 364 -5.39 -6.10 -21.47
C LEU A 364 -6.39 -7.21 -21.14
N GLN A 365 -5.93 -8.47 -21.14
CA GLN A 365 -6.83 -9.61 -20.90
C GLN A 365 -7.23 -9.69 -19.43
N ASN A 366 -6.24 -9.71 -18.54
CA ASN A 366 -6.40 -9.72 -17.10
C ASN A 366 -5.24 -8.95 -16.44
N VAL A 367 -5.28 -8.81 -15.12
CA VAL A 367 -4.29 -8.06 -14.33
C VAL A 367 -3.26 -8.95 -13.63
N TYR A 368 -3.17 -10.23 -13.97
CA TYR A 368 -2.16 -11.13 -13.44
C TYR A 368 -0.81 -10.88 -14.15
N LEU A 369 -0.24 -9.72 -13.85
CA LEU A 369 0.93 -9.12 -14.52
C LEU A 369 2.21 -9.25 -13.70
N GLY A 370 2.18 -9.89 -12.54
CA GLY A 370 3.40 -10.27 -11.83
C GLY A 370 4.19 -11.37 -12.54
N LYS A 371 5.34 -11.69 -11.95
CA LYS A 371 6.15 -12.89 -12.21
C LYS A 371 5.43 -14.12 -11.65
N GLU A 372 5.60 -15.22 -12.36
CA GLU A 372 5.21 -16.54 -11.87
C GLU A 372 6.43 -17.22 -11.25
N TYR A 373 6.27 -17.78 -10.06
CA TYR A 373 7.32 -18.53 -9.37
C TYR A 373 7.14 -20.02 -9.68
N THR A 374 8.23 -20.66 -10.07
CA THR A 374 8.25 -22.08 -10.41
C THR A 374 8.05 -22.95 -9.16
N GLU A 375 7.58 -24.19 -9.34
CA GLU A 375 7.47 -25.16 -8.24
C GLU A 375 8.81 -25.35 -7.51
N ASN A 376 9.93 -25.37 -8.24
CA ASN A 376 11.26 -25.48 -7.66
C ASN A 376 11.62 -24.25 -6.78
N GLU A 377 11.31 -23.03 -7.21
CA GLU A 377 11.55 -21.82 -6.40
C GLU A 377 10.74 -21.86 -5.10
N ILE A 378 9.46 -22.26 -5.19
CA ILE A 378 8.57 -22.42 -4.03
C ILE A 378 9.12 -23.50 -3.08
N GLU A 379 9.42 -24.68 -3.59
CA GLU A 379 9.92 -25.81 -2.79
C GLU A 379 11.26 -25.49 -2.13
N ASN A 380 12.15 -24.78 -2.83
CA ASN A 380 13.41 -24.34 -2.27
C ASN A 380 13.21 -23.38 -1.10
N THR A 381 12.26 -22.44 -1.20
CA THR A 381 11.89 -21.59 -0.05
C THR A 381 11.36 -22.42 1.11
N LEU A 382 10.45 -23.37 0.86
CA LEU A 382 9.92 -24.22 1.93
C LEU A 382 11.01 -25.06 2.60
N LYS A 383 11.93 -25.65 1.82
CA LYS A 383 13.08 -26.42 2.34
C LYS A 383 14.06 -25.56 3.13
N GLN A 384 14.32 -24.34 2.66
CA GLN A 384 15.25 -23.41 3.32
C GLN A 384 14.83 -23.13 4.77
N TYR A 385 13.53 -23.00 5.03
CA TYR A 385 12.96 -22.76 6.35
C TYR A 385 12.44 -24.04 7.03
N ALA A 386 12.85 -25.22 6.54
CA ALA A 386 12.46 -26.53 7.08
C ALA A 386 10.94 -26.73 7.26
N ILE A 387 10.13 -26.13 6.38
CA ILE A 387 8.67 -26.16 6.46
C ILE A 387 8.15 -27.53 5.99
N PRO A 388 7.37 -28.27 6.80
CA PRO A 388 6.68 -29.46 6.34
C PRO A 388 5.59 -29.09 5.33
N TYR A 389 5.52 -29.83 4.22
CA TYR A 389 4.54 -29.61 3.15
C TYR A 389 4.02 -30.93 2.57
N LYS A 390 2.86 -30.86 1.92
CA LYS A 390 2.34 -31.92 1.03
C LYS A 390 2.19 -31.38 -0.38
N HIS A 391 2.68 -32.12 -1.37
CA HIS A 391 2.47 -31.80 -2.78
C HIS A 391 1.19 -32.46 -3.30
N LEU A 392 0.27 -31.68 -3.87
CA LEU A 392 -1.08 -32.11 -4.25
C LEU A 392 -1.45 -31.58 -5.64
N ALA A 393 -1.84 -32.48 -6.55
CA ALA A 393 -2.20 -32.09 -7.92
C ALA A 393 -3.56 -31.38 -8.05
N ASN A 394 -4.46 -31.55 -7.08
CA ASN A 394 -5.82 -30.95 -7.07
C ASN A 394 -5.96 -29.97 -5.89
N ILE A 395 -5.02 -29.04 -5.76
CA ILE A 395 -4.96 -28.10 -4.62
C ILE A 395 -6.25 -27.27 -4.50
N GLU A 396 -6.92 -26.98 -5.60
CA GLU A 396 -8.16 -26.21 -5.67
C GLU A 396 -9.35 -26.94 -5.03
N GLN A 397 -9.41 -28.28 -5.15
CA GLN A 397 -10.43 -29.10 -4.49
C GLN A 397 -10.19 -29.17 -2.98
N VAL A 398 -8.93 -29.28 -2.59
CA VAL A 398 -8.51 -29.35 -1.18
C VAL A 398 -8.78 -28.01 -0.49
N ALA A 399 -8.40 -26.90 -1.12
CA ALA A 399 -8.71 -25.55 -0.61
C ALA A 399 -10.23 -25.33 -0.48
N ALA A 400 -11.02 -25.71 -1.49
CA ALA A 400 -12.48 -25.62 -1.43
C ALA A 400 -13.06 -26.40 -0.22
N LYS A 401 -12.54 -27.60 0.06
CA LYS A 401 -12.96 -28.38 1.23
C LYS A 401 -12.60 -27.69 2.54
N PHE A 402 -11.37 -27.18 2.68
CA PHE A 402 -10.96 -26.42 3.87
C PHE A 402 -11.82 -25.17 4.10
N ILE A 403 -12.11 -24.43 3.04
CA ILE A 403 -13.01 -23.26 3.12
C ILE A 403 -14.41 -23.69 3.59
N SER A 404 -14.95 -24.80 3.07
CA SER A 404 -16.23 -25.36 3.54
C SER A 404 -16.20 -25.82 4.99
N ASP A 405 -15.04 -26.21 5.49
CA ASP A 405 -14.82 -26.60 6.89
C ASP A 405 -14.52 -25.39 7.80
N ASN A 406 -14.81 -24.18 7.33
CA ASN A 406 -14.59 -22.92 8.05
C ASN A 406 -13.11 -22.71 8.45
N LYS A 407 -12.18 -23.16 7.61
CA LYS A 407 -10.76 -22.79 7.69
C LYS A 407 -10.50 -21.52 6.87
N ILE A 408 -9.56 -20.71 7.33
CA ILE A 408 -9.02 -19.57 6.59
C ILE A 408 -7.83 -20.06 5.77
N VAL A 409 -7.90 -19.85 4.46
CA VAL A 409 -6.91 -20.35 3.50
C VAL A 409 -6.14 -19.17 2.90
N ALA A 410 -4.85 -19.09 3.17
CA ALA A 410 -3.93 -18.31 2.34
C ALA A 410 -3.75 -19.00 0.99
N TRP A 411 -4.01 -18.27 -0.09
CA TRP A 411 -4.03 -18.74 -1.45
C TRP A 411 -3.02 -17.95 -2.29
N TYR A 412 -1.94 -18.62 -2.66
CA TYR A 412 -0.84 -18.08 -3.45
C TYR A 412 -0.70 -18.90 -4.73
N GLN A 413 -1.07 -18.32 -5.87
CA GLN A 413 -1.07 -19.02 -7.16
C GLN A 413 -0.58 -18.11 -8.28
N GLY A 414 0.08 -18.70 -9.28
CA GLY A 414 0.45 -18.05 -10.55
C GLY A 414 1.07 -16.66 -10.42
N LYS A 415 0.89 -15.86 -11.47
CA LYS A 415 1.29 -14.45 -11.54
C LYS A 415 0.46 -13.59 -10.59
N SER A 416 1.08 -12.72 -9.81
CA SER A 416 0.34 -11.81 -8.92
C SER A 416 -0.50 -10.78 -9.70
N GLU A 417 -1.56 -10.31 -9.06
CA GLU A 417 -2.39 -9.23 -9.58
C GLU A 417 -1.75 -7.85 -9.38
N PHE A 418 -1.88 -6.98 -10.39
CA PHE A 418 -1.42 -5.58 -10.35
C PHE A 418 -2.51 -4.63 -9.83
N GLY A 419 -2.11 -3.69 -8.97
CA GLY A 419 -3.00 -2.77 -8.24
C GLY A 419 -3.24 -3.17 -6.78
N PRO A 420 -4.16 -2.48 -6.08
CA PRO A 420 -4.29 -2.57 -4.62
C PRO A 420 -5.23 -3.69 -4.13
N ARG A 421 -5.86 -4.46 -5.03
CA ARG A 421 -6.83 -5.52 -4.68
C ARG A 421 -6.20 -6.88 -4.89
N ALA A 422 -6.48 -7.83 -3.99
CA ALA A 422 -6.25 -9.24 -4.28
C ALA A 422 -7.45 -9.80 -5.04
N LEU A 423 -7.15 -10.50 -6.13
CA LEU A 423 -8.08 -10.95 -7.15
C LEU A 423 -7.93 -12.45 -7.41
N GLY A 424 -7.52 -13.20 -6.39
CA GLY A 424 -7.48 -14.67 -6.42
C GLY A 424 -6.11 -15.28 -6.62
N ASN A 425 -5.01 -14.51 -6.66
CA ASN A 425 -3.64 -15.05 -6.77
C ASN A 425 -2.75 -14.72 -5.56
N ARG A 426 -3.04 -13.64 -4.83
CA ARG A 426 -2.42 -13.31 -3.52
C ARG A 426 -3.53 -13.01 -2.50
N SER A 427 -4.32 -14.03 -2.18
CA SER A 427 -5.59 -13.89 -1.46
C SER A 427 -5.63 -14.64 -0.12
N ILE A 428 -6.36 -14.10 0.84
CA ILE A 428 -6.89 -14.87 1.98
C ILE A 428 -8.35 -15.18 1.66
N LEU A 429 -8.69 -16.47 1.67
CA LEU A 429 -9.98 -17.01 1.29
C LEU A 429 -10.68 -17.64 2.49
N ALA A 430 -12.01 -17.49 2.53
CA ALA A 430 -12.84 -18.06 3.57
C ALA A 430 -14.30 -18.26 3.13
N SER A 431 -15.07 -18.98 3.96
CA SER A 431 -16.50 -19.19 3.73
C SER A 431 -17.25 -17.86 3.84
N PRO A 432 -18.03 -17.44 2.83
CA PRO A 432 -18.88 -16.26 2.94
C PRO A 432 -20.16 -16.53 3.74
N LEU A 433 -20.43 -17.78 4.12
CA LEU A 433 -21.62 -18.20 4.87
C LEU A 433 -21.43 -18.09 6.39
N SER A 434 -20.26 -17.65 6.87
CA SER A 434 -19.92 -17.67 8.29
C SER A 434 -19.47 -16.30 8.79
N VAL A 435 -20.34 -15.66 9.57
CA VAL A 435 -20.03 -14.43 10.31
C VAL A 435 -18.89 -14.64 11.31
N ALA A 436 -18.86 -15.80 11.98
CA ALA A 436 -17.79 -16.11 12.94
C ALA A 436 -16.39 -16.13 12.27
N ILE A 437 -16.30 -16.62 11.03
CA ILE A 437 -15.04 -16.63 10.28
C ILE A 437 -14.66 -15.23 9.80
N ARG A 438 -15.62 -14.45 9.31
CA ARG A 438 -15.42 -13.03 8.99
C ARG A 438 -14.81 -12.28 10.17
N ASP A 439 -15.40 -12.45 11.35
CA ASP A 439 -14.97 -11.76 12.58
C ASP A 439 -13.60 -12.26 13.04
N ARG A 440 -13.29 -13.56 12.87
CA ARG A 440 -11.95 -14.13 13.13
C ARG A 440 -10.89 -13.52 12.23
N ILE A 441 -11.16 -13.35 10.92
CA ILE A 441 -10.22 -12.69 10.00
C ILE A 441 -9.97 -11.25 10.44
N ASN A 442 -11.02 -10.50 10.79
CA ASN A 442 -10.89 -9.11 11.23
C ASN A 442 -10.07 -8.99 12.52
N ARG A 443 -10.34 -9.84 13.53
CA ARG A 443 -9.69 -9.78 14.84
C ARG A 443 -8.26 -10.31 14.82
N ASP A 444 -8.04 -11.49 14.27
CA ASP A 444 -6.81 -12.24 14.51
C ASP A 444 -5.75 -11.98 13.42
N ILE A 445 -6.20 -11.80 12.18
CA ILE A 445 -5.32 -11.63 11.01
C ILE A 445 -5.17 -10.16 10.63
N LYS A 446 -6.30 -9.47 10.39
CA LYS A 446 -6.29 -8.11 9.83
C LYS A 446 -6.08 -7.03 10.88
N ARG A 447 -6.51 -7.27 12.13
CA ARG A 447 -6.33 -6.36 13.27
C ARG A 447 -6.65 -4.91 12.90
N ARG A 448 -7.82 -4.72 12.29
CA ARG A 448 -8.28 -3.44 11.71
C ARG A 448 -9.68 -3.08 12.22
N GLU A 449 -10.13 -1.88 11.89
CA GLU A 449 -11.40 -1.30 12.28
C GLU A 449 -12.58 -2.21 11.87
N SER A 450 -13.56 -2.35 12.77
CA SER A 450 -14.66 -3.32 12.66
C SER A 450 -15.59 -3.08 11.48
N PHE A 451 -15.67 -1.85 10.99
CA PHE A 451 -16.53 -1.48 9.86
C PHE A 451 -15.98 -1.90 8.50
N ARG A 452 -14.69 -2.30 8.40
CA ARG A 452 -14.10 -2.58 7.08
C ARG A 452 -14.66 -3.89 6.52
N PRO A 453 -15.35 -3.85 5.36
CA PRO A 453 -15.94 -5.06 4.80
C PRO A 453 -14.89 -5.95 4.12
N PHE A 454 -15.32 -7.16 3.76
CA PHE A 454 -14.61 -8.06 2.85
C PHE A 454 -15.36 -8.18 1.53
N ALA A 455 -14.67 -8.66 0.50
CA ALA A 455 -15.21 -8.74 -0.85
C ALA A 455 -15.55 -10.20 -1.21
N PRO A 456 -16.64 -10.46 -1.94
CA PRO A 456 -16.89 -11.77 -2.54
C PRO A 456 -16.17 -11.92 -3.89
N SER A 457 -15.72 -13.15 -4.17
CA SER A 457 -15.39 -13.63 -5.51
C SER A 457 -16.40 -14.71 -5.93
N VAL A 458 -17.00 -14.56 -7.11
CA VAL A 458 -18.08 -15.40 -7.63
C VAL A 458 -17.80 -15.82 -9.07
N LEU A 459 -18.28 -17.00 -9.48
CA LEU A 459 -18.23 -17.40 -10.90
C LEU A 459 -19.02 -16.41 -11.76
N GLU A 460 -18.40 -15.93 -12.84
CA GLU A 460 -18.97 -14.88 -13.69
C GLU A 460 -20.38 -15.25 -14.19
N GLU A 461 -20.57 -16.49 -14.66
CA GLU A 461 -21.84 -16.98 -15.19
C GLU A 461 -22.94 -17.14 -14.13
N GLN A 462 -22.60 -17.05 -12.84
CA GLN A 462 -23.57 -17.14 -11.73
C GLN A 462 -23.71 -15.82 -10.95
N ALA A 463 -22.91 -14.79 -11.26
CA ALA A 463 -22.83 -13.58 -10.45
C ALA A 463 -24.19 -12.90 -10.24
N GLN A 464 -25.01 -12.79 -11.29
CA GLN A 464 -26.34 -12.16 -11.25
C GLN A 464 -27.37 -12.89 -10.40
N LYS A 465 -27.12 -14.15 -10.02
CA LYS A 465 -27.98 -14.88 -9.07
C LYS A 465 -27.78 -14.40 -7.64
N TYR A 466 -26.59 -13.90 -7.32
CA TYR A 466 -26.17 -13.56 -5.96
C TYR A 466 -26.03 -12.05 -5.73
N PHE A 467 -25.85 -11.27 -6.80
CA PHE A 467 -25.63 -9.83 -6.75
C PHE A 467 -26.39 -9.13 -7.88
N ASP A 468 -26.96 -7.96 -7.60
CA ASP A 468 -27.59 -7.10 -8.61
C ASP A 468 -26.52 -6.40 -9.44
N LEU A 469 -25.87 -7.15 -10.33
CA LEU A 469 -24.81 -6.70 -11.23
C LEU A 469 -25.35 -6.53 -12.66
N VAL A 470 -25.18 -5.33 -13.21
CA VAL A 470 -25.53 -5.02 -14.61
C VAL A 470 -24.43 -5.40 -15.62
N CYS A 471 -23.22 -5.67 -15.15
CA CYS A 471 -22.07 -6.06 -15.97
C CYS A 471 -21.07 -6.91 -15.18
N LYS A 472 -20.02 -7.41 -15.85
CA LYS A 472 -18.91 -8.09 -15.20
C LYS A 472 -18.12 -7.14 -14.28
N SER A 473 -17.60 -7.67 -13.18
CA SER A 473 -16.81 -6.93 -12.20
C SER A 473 -15.50 -7.68 -11.88
N PRO A 474 -14.56 -7.82 -12.83
CA PRO A 474 -13.39 -8.67 -12.63
C PRO A 474 -12.38 -8.16 -11.59
N TYR A 475 -12.50 -6.88 -11.15
CA TYR A 475 -11.43 -6.18 -10.43
C TYR A 475 -11.83 -5.67 -9.03
N MET A 476 -13.00 -6.07 -8.50
CA MET A 476 -13.54 -5.51 -7.26
C MET A 476 -13.64 -3.97 -7.27
N LEU A 477 -14.04 -3.40 -8.40
CA LEU A 477 -14.18 -1.95 -8.59
C LEU A 477 -15.65 -1.51 -8.72
N LEU A 478 -16.60 -2.43 -8.57
CA LEU A 478 -18.03 -2.18 -8.53
C LEU A 478 -18.61 -2.73 -7.21
N ILE A 479 -19.57 -2.00 -6.64
CA ILE A 479 -20.32 -2.42 -5.45
C ILE A 479 -21.75 -2.72 -5.85
N ALA A 480 -22.29 -3.88 -5.50
CA ALA A 480 -23.63 -4.30 -5.90
C ALA A 480 -24.47 -4.68 -4.68
N ASP A 481 -25.79 -4.55 -4.81
CA ASP A 481 -26.73 -5.04 -3.82
C ASP A 481 -26.68 -6.58 -3.78
N VAL A 482 -26.66 -7.16 -2.58
CA VAL A 482 -26.62 -8.62 -2.40
C VAL A 482 -28.03 -9.18 -2.48
N ILE A 483 -28.22 -10.19 -3.33
CA ILE A 483 -29.52 -10.85 -3.55
C ILE A 483 -29.71 -12.03 -2.58
N ASP A 484 -28.65 -12.81 -2.32
CA ASP A 484 -28.71 -13.97 -1.43
C ASP A 484 -28.21 -13.63 -0.01
N GLU A 485 -29.16 -13.48 0.91
CA GLU A 485 -28.89 -13.13 2.31
C GLU A 485 -28.02 -14.16 3.05
N LYS A 486 -27.89 -15.40 2.54
CA LYS A 486 -27.01 -16.42 3.16
C LYS A 486 -25.54 -16.04 3.15
N LEU A 487 -25.16 -15.04 2.35
CA LEU A 487 -23.78 -14.53 2.23
C LEU A 487 -23.39 -13.57 3.38
N GLU A 488 -23.92 -13.75 4.59
CA GLU A 488 -23.76 -12.82 5.73
C GLU A 488 -22.29 -12.48 6.09
N GLY A 489 -21.34 -13.35 5.75
CA GLY A 489 -19.90 -13.13 5.95
C GLY A 489 -19.31 -12.04 5.05
N ILE A 490 -20.01 -11.60 3.99
CA ILE A 490 -19.55 -10.58 3.04
C ILE A 490 -20.54 -9.42 2.84
N ILE A 491 -21.74 -9.49 3.41
CA ILE A 491 -22.75 -8.43 3.31
C ILE A 491 -22.31 -7.23 4.15
N HIS A 492 -22.22 -6.06 3.53
CA HIS A 492 -21.98 -4.78 4.21
C HIS A 492 -23.23 -4.35 5.00
N VAL A 493 -23.06 -3.38 5.91
CA VAL A 493 -24.18 -2.88 6.75
C VAL A 493 -25.36 -2.33 5.95
N ASP A 494 -25.12 -1.88 4.70
CA ASP A 494 -26.13 -1.35 3.79
C ASP A 494 -26.71 -2.38 2.83
N GLY A 495 -26.39 -3.68 3.01
CA GLY A 495 -26.88 -4.76 2.14
C GLY A 495 -26.09 -4.95 0.85
N THR A 496 -24.97 -4.24 0.67
CA THR A 496 -24.15 -4.33 -0.54
C THR A 496 -22.90 -5.19 -0.36
N ALA A 497 -22.21 -5.50 -1.45
CA ALA A 497 -20.88 -6.11 -1.44
C ALA A 497 -20.05 -5.67 -2.65
N ARG A 498 -18.73 -5.61 -2.48
CA ARG A 498 -17.80 -5.26 -3.56
C ARG A 498 -17.33 -6.49 -4.33
N VAL A 499 -17.94 -6.76 -5.47
CA VAL A 499 -17.89 -8.08 -6.11
C VAL A 499 -16.72 -8.25 -7.07
N GLN A 500 -16.08 -9.42 -7.05
CA GLN A 500 -15.22 -9.93 -8.11
C GLN A 500 -15.94 -11.02 -8.93
N THR A 501 -16.11 -10.83 -10.23
CA THR A 501 -16.50 -11.92 -11.14
C THR A 501 -15.25 -12.67 -11.63
N VAL A 502 -15.32 -13.99 -11.69
CA VAL A 502 -14.21 -14.86 -12.07
C VAL A 502 -14.65 -15.75 -13.23
N SER A 503 -14.02 -15.56 -14.39
CA SER A 503 -14.20 -16.41 -15.57
C SER A 503 -13.11 -17.49 -15.61
N LYS A 504 -13.35 -18.56 -16.39
CA LYS A 504 -12.36 -19.61 -16.60
C LYS A 504 -11.17 -19.08 -17.42
N GLU A 505 -11.44 -18.18 -18.36
CA GLU A 505 -10.47 -17.57 -19.26
C GLU A 505 -9.49 -16.66 -18.51
N ASP A 506 -9.96 -15.92 -17.50
CA ASP A 506 -9.13 -15.00 -16.75
C ASP A 506 -8.28 -15.71 -15.69
N ASN A 507 -8.87 -16.66 -14.95
CA ASN A 507 -8.18 -17.39 -13.89
C ASN A 507 -8.75 -18.80 -13.68
N GLU A 508 -8.24 -19.78 -14.44
CA GLU A 508 -8.76 -21.14 -14.41
C GLU A 508 -8.65 -21.81 -13.03
N ILE A 509 -7.53 -21.64 -12.31
CA ILE A 509 -7.33 -22.33 -11.03
C ILE A 509 -8.25 -21.76 -9.94
N PHE A 510 -8.44 -20.44 -9.91
CA PHE A 510 -9.37 -19.81 -8.98
C PHE A 510 -10.83 -20.10 -9.34
N TYR A 511 -11.16 -20.10 -10.64
CA TYR A 511 -12.47 -20.56 -11.13
C TYR A 511 -12.77 -21.99 -10.65
N LYS A 512 -11.82 -22.93 -10.79
CA LYS A 512 -12.00 -24.31 -10.32
C LYS A 512 -12.18 -24.39 -8.80
N LEU A 513 -11.43 -23.61 -8.01
CA LEU A 513 -11.61 -23.53 -6.56
C LEU A 513 -13.04 -23.11 -6.21
N ILE A 514 -13.52 -21.99 -6.78
CA ILE A 514 -14.86 -21.46 -6.49
C ILE A 514 -15.95 -22.44 -6.96
N SER A 515 -15.77 -23.05 -8.12
CA SER A 515 -16.67 -24.08 -8.65
C SER A 515 -16.75 -25.29 -7.72
N ASN A 516 -15.60 -25.80 -7.26
CA ASN A 516 -15.56 -26.93 -6.32
C ASN A 516 -16.15 -26.55 -4.96
N TYR A 517 -15.89 -25.35 -4.46
CA TYR A 517 -16.54 -24.84 -3.24
C TYR A 517 -18.06 -24.81 -3.43
N GLY A 518 -18.56 -24.27 -4.53
CA GLY A 518 -19.99 -24.21 -4.84
C GLY A 518 -20.67 -25.58 -4.93
N LYS A 519 -19.97 -26.63 -5.39
CA LYS A 519 -20.48 -28.01 -5.35
C LYS A 519 -20.67 -28.54 -3.93
N ILE A 520 -19.86 -28.07 -2.98
CA ILE A 520 -19.91 -28.49 -1.57
C ILE A 520 -20.92 -27.64 -0.79
N SER A 521 -20.85 -26.32 -0.93
CA SER A 521 -21.62 -25.35 -0.15
C SER A 521 -23.00 -25.03 -0.73
N GLY A 522 -23.23 -25.32 -2.02
CA GLY A 522 -24.40 -24.85 -2.77
C GLY A 522 -24.28 -23.41 -3.29
N THR A 523 -23.15 -22.74 -3.01
CA THR A 523 -22.93 -21.32 -3.31
C THR A 523 -21.52 -21.13 -3.89
N PRO A 524 -21.35 -20.88 -5.20
CA PRO A 524 -20.04 -20.66 -5.82
C PRO A 524 -19.58 -19.22 -5.62
N VAL A 525 -19.49 -18.82 -4.34
CA VAL A 525 -19.01 -17.53 -3.85
C VAL A 525 -18.01 -17.84 -2.75
N VAL A 526 -16.87 -17.15 -2.73
CA VAL A 526 -15.91 -17.19 -1.61
C VAL A 526 -15.65 -15.79 -1.08
N LEU A 527 -15.43 -15.65 0.23
CA LEU A 527 -14.86 -14.43 0.77
C LEU A 527 -13.41 -14.33 0.31
N ASN A 528 -13.03 -13.18 -0.25
CA ASN A 528 -11.70 -12.89 -0.72
C ASN A 528 -11.21 -11.54 -0.12
N THR A 529 -10.04 -11.58 0.49
CA THR A 529 -9.34 -10.37 0.95
C THR A 529 -7.86 -10.44 0.62
N SER A 530 -7.19 -9.28 0.66
CA SER A 530 -5.75 -9.17 0.43
C SER A 530 -4.95 -10.14 1.30
N PHE A 531 -3.96 -10.83 0.74
CA PHE A 531 -2.99 -11.59 1.54
C PHE A 531 -1.87 -10.66 2.02
N ASN A 532 -2.08 -10.08 3.20
CA ASN A 532 -1.16 -9.21 3.93
C ASN A 532 -1.65 -9.01 5.36
N VAL A 533 -0.82 -8.39 6.19
CA VAL A 533 -1.21 -7.83 7.49
C VAL A 533 -1.37 -6.31 7.41
N ASN A 534 -1.93 -5.69 8.44
CA ASN A 534 -2.08 -4.23 8.48
C ASN A 534 -0.70 -3.54 8.37
N GLY A 535 -0.62 -2.49 7.56
CA GLY A 535 0.63 -1.75 7.30
C GLY A 535 1.55 -2.37 6.24
N GLU A 536 1.38 -3.63 5.85
CA GLU A 536 2.22 -4.27 4.82
C GLU A 536 1.55 -4.27 3.43
N PRO A 537 2.34 -4.17 2.34
CA PRO A 537 1.87 -4.45 0.98
C PRO A 537 1.38 -5.89 0.82
N LEU A 538 0.62 -6.16 -0.24
CA LEU A 538 0.28 -7.55 -0.66
C LEU A 538 1.54 -8.39 -0.79
N VAL A 539 1.52 -9.65 -0.33
CA VAL A 539 2.67 -10.56 -0.48
C VAL A 539 2.99 -10.78 -1.96
N GLU A 540 4.29 -10.89 -2.29
CA GLU A 540 4.73 -11.09 -3.68
C GLU A 540 5.52 -12.40 -3.84
N THR A 541 6.60 -12.58 -3.08
CA THR A 541 7.46 -13.76 -3.16
C THR A 541 6.91 -14.96 -2.37
N PRO A 542 7.39 -16.20 -2.63
CA PRO A 542 7.09 -17.35 -1.78
C PRO A 542 7.50 -17.13 -0.32
N TYR A 543 8.60 -16.40 -0.09
CA TYR A 543 9.05 -16.02 1.24
C TYR A 543 8.04 -15.08 1.93
N ASP A 544 7.54 -14.06 1.24
CA ASP A 544 6.55 -13.13 1.79
C ASP A 544 5.27 -13.86 2.21
N ALA A 545 4.81 -14.80 1.36
CA ALA A 545 3.63 -15.61 1.63
C ALA A 545 3.83 -16.53 2.84
N LEU A 546 4.98 -17.20 2.92
CA LEU A 546 5.33 -18.06 4.06
C LEU A 546 5.45 -17.24 5.35
N LYS A 547 6.20 -16.13 5.33
CA LYS A 547 6.31 -15.20 6.46
C LYS A 547 4.93 -14.76 6.93
N SER A 548 4.09 -14.27 6.03
CA SER A 548 2.75 -13.78 6.37
C SER A 548 1.88 -14.89 6.97
N PHE A 549 1.93 -16.10 6.41
CA PHE A 549 1.25 -17.27 6.97
C PHE A 549 1.76 -17.63 8.38
N ILE A 550 3.07 -17.57 8.62
CA ILE A 550 3.65 -17.93 9.92
C ILE A 550 3.30 -16.91 11.01
N ILE A 551 3.37 -15.63 10.71
CA ILE A 551 3.12 -14.56 11.70
C ILE A 551 1.64 -14.31 11.99
N THR A 552 0.73 -14.89 11.21
CA THR A 552 -0.72 -14.75 11.36
C THR A 552 -1.40 -16.05 11.80
N ASP A 553 -2.65 -15.93 12.20
CA ASP A 553 -3.52 -17.04 12.61
C ASP A 553 -4.32 -17.64 11.43
N ILE A 554 -3.70 -17.67 10.24
CA ILE A 554 -4.22 -18.39 9.07
C ILE A 554 -4.05 -19.90 9.30
N ASP A 555 -5.07 -20.70 8.97
CA ASP A 555 -5.02 -22.15 9.19
C ASP A 555 -4.19 -22.88 8.14
N ILE A 556 -4.39 -22.52 6.87
CA ILE A 556 -3.86 -23.28 5.73
C ILE A 556 -3.16 -22.33 4.77
N LEU A 557 -2.00 -22.72 4.24
CA LEU A 557 -1.35 -22.09 3.09
C LEU A 557 -1.37 -23.06 1.92
N CYS A 558 -2.01 -22.65 0.83
CA CYS A 558 -1.92 -23.28 -0.49
C CYS A 558 -1.03 -22.40 -1.37
N ILE A 559 0.19 -22.87 -1.66
CA ILE A 559 1.20 -22.16 -2.45
C ILE A 559 1.65 -23.00 -3.63
N GLY A 560 1.24 -22.61 -4.84
CA GLY A 560 1.31 -23.53 -6.00
C GLY A 560 0.56 -24.83 -5.69
N ASN A 561 1.20 -25.96 -5.94
CA ASN A 561 0.68 -27.29 -5.60
C ASN A 561 1.08 -27.78 -4.19
N TYR A 562 1.65 -26.92 -3.35
CA TYR A 562 2.05 -27.27 -1.99
C TYR A 562 1.01 -26.81 -0.96
N LEU A 563 0.63 -27.74 -0.08
CA LEU A 563 -0.21 -27.50 1.08
C LEU A 563 0.65 -27.47 2.34
N ILE A 564 0.44 -26.44 3.15
CA ILE A 564 0.96 -26.32 4.51
C ILE A 564 -0.22 -26.11 5.45
N ASP A 565 -0.31 -26.93 6.49
CA ASP A 565 -1.34 -26.81 7.53
C ASP A 565 -0.67 -26.37 8.84
N LYS A 566 -1.19 -25.29 9.43
CA LYS A 566 -0.66 -24.72 10.67
C LYS A 566 -0.73 -25.72 11.83
N SER A 567 -1.65 -26.69 11.80
CA SER A 567 -1.77 -27.73 12.83
C SER A 567 -0.64 -28.76 12.83
N TRP A 568 0.24 -28.76 11.82
CA TRP A 568 1.42 -29.62 11.80
C TRP A 568 2.54 -29.15 12.71
N PHE A 569 2.46 -27.91 13.21
CA PHE A 569 3.45 -27.30 14.07
C PHE A 569 2.97 -27.26 15.52
N THR A 570 3.89 -27.36 16.48
CA THR A 570 3.59 -27.03 17.87
C THR A 570 3.53 -25.52 18.07
N SER A 571 2.92 -25.07 19.16
CA SER A 571 2.89 -23.65 19.52
C SER A 571 4.31 -23.08 19.69
N GLU A 572 5.23 -23.86 20.26
CA GLU A 572 6.63 -23.47 20.43
C GLU A 572 7.36 -23.33 19.09
N GLU A 573 7.12 -24.22 18.13
CA GLU A 573 7.69 -24.15 16.79
C GLU A 573 7.19 -22.92 16.03
N VAL A 574 5.87 -22.64 16.09
CA VAL A 574 5.29 -21.44 15.48
C VAL A 574 5.89 -20.18 16.09
N GLU A 575 6.05 -20.13 17.41
CA GLU A 575 6.63 -18.98 18.08
C GLU A 575 8.10 -18.80 17.72
N ALA A 576 8.89 -19.87 17.69
CA ALA A 576 10.29 -19.83 17.28
C ALA A 576 10.44 -19.32 15.82
N MET A 577 9.63 -19.83 14.89
CA MET A 577 9.64 -19.34 13.50
C MET A 577 9.18 -17.90 13.39
N LYS A 578 8.16 -17.47 14.17
CA LYS A 578 7.78 -16.05 14.23
C LYS A 578 8.96 -15.19 14.62
N TRP A 579 9.72 -15.60 15.64
CA TRP A 579 10.94 -14.91 16.03
C TRP A 579 11.97 -14.90 14.91
N GLU A 580 12.20 -16.02 14.21
CA GLU A 580 13.11 -16.08 13.06
C GLU A 580 12.71 -15.14 11.90
N PHE A 581 11.43 -15.12 11.52
CA PHE A 581 10.92 -14.24 10.47
C PHE A 581 10.90 -12.76 10.87
N LEU A 582 10.77 -12.47 12.17
CA LEU A 582 10.92 -11.12 12.73
C LEU A 582 12.41 -10.74 12.88
N ASP A 583 13.28 -11.72 13.16
CA ASP A 583 14.74 -11.60 13.27
C ASP A 583 15.41 -11.26 11.93
N ILE A 584 14.82 -11.64 10.79
CA ILE A 584 15.33 -11.22 9.46
C ILE A 584 15.12 -9.70 9.23
N GLN A 585 14.42 -8.99 10.14
CA GLN A 585 14.38 -7.51 10.21
C GLN A 585 15.35 -6.91 11.26
N LYS A 586 16.34 -7.67 11.75
CA LYS A 586 17.37 -7.25 12.74
C LYS A 586 18.01 -5.89 12.45
N ASP A 587 18.39 -5.64 11.20
CA ASP A 587 19.03 -4.39 10.82
C ASP A 587 18.07 -3.20 10.90
N ASN A 588 16.76 -3.38 10.74
CA ASN A 588 15.82 -2.27 10.70
C ASN A 588 15.57 -1.65 12.07
N TYR A 589 15.29 -2.42 13.13
CA TYR A 589 14.96 -1.82 14.45
C TYR A 589 16.16 -1.14 15.11
N PHE A 590 17.34 -1.77 15.04
CA PHE A 590 18.57 -1.17 15.54
C PHE A 590 18.92 0.10 14.75
N LYS A 591 18.78 0.06 13.42
CA LYS A 591 19.07 1.20 12.55
C LYS A 591 18.02 2.31 12.61
N ILE A 592 16.75 1.97 12.89
CA ILE A 592 15.71 2.95 13.21
C ILE A 592 16.06 3.66 14.51
N GLY A 593 16.45 2.92 15.56
CA GLY A 593 16.94 3.50 16.80
C GLY A 593 18.17 4.40 16.59
N GLU A 594 19.16 3.92 15.82
CA GLU A 594 20.37 4.69 15.46
C GLU A 594 20.03 5.95 14.67
N THR A 595 19.13 5.85 13.68
CA THR A 595 18.68 6.99 12.86
C THR A 595 17.93 8.01 13.71
N LEU A 596 16.97 7.59 14.54
CA LEU A 596 16.25 8.49 15.44
C LEU A 596 17.20 9.18 16.42
N TYR A 597 18.17 8.44 16.95
CA TYR A 597 19.22 8.99 17.81
C TYR A 597 20.07 10.04 17.09
N GLU A 598 20.50 9.77 15.86
CA GLU A 598 21.26 10.72 15.03
C GLU A 598 20.46 11.98 14.67
N HIS A 599 19.13 11.89 14.59
CA HIS A 599 18.23 13.01 14.33
C HIS A 599 17.79 13.76 15.59
N GLY A 600 18.27 13.38 16.78
CA GLY A 600 17.94 14.03 18.04
C GLY A 600 16.60 13.61 18.67
N GLU A 601 15.93 12.59 18.11
CA GLU A 601 14.68 12.01 18.62
C GLU A 601 14.97 10.96 19.71
N TYR A 602 15.64 11.39 20.78
CA TYR A 602 16.24 10.49 21.78
C TYR A 602 15.21 9.65 22.53
N GLU A 603 14.07 10.21 22.94
CA GLU A 603 13.03 9.48 23.68
C GLU A 603 12.44 8.32 22.84
N GLU A 604 12.26 8.55 21.54
CA GLU A 604 11.72 7.55 20.63
C GLU A 604 12.79 6.50 20.32
N ALA A 605 14.03 6.90 20.04
CA ALA A 605 15.17 6.00 19.87
C ALA A 605 15.35 5.04 21.06
N ILE A 606 15.18 5.56 22.29
CA ILE A 606 15.29 4.79 23.53
C ILE A 606 14.22 3.70 23.62
N LYS A 607 12.99 3.92 23.13
CA LYS A 607 11.96 2.87 23.11
C LYS A 607 12.39 1.67 22.26
N TYR A 608 13.00 1.94 21.10
CA TYR A 608 13.53 0.90 20.23
C TYR A 608 14.70 0.16 20.88
N PHE A 609 15.64 0.86 21.52
CA PHE A 609 16.74 0.21 22.23
C PHE A 609 16.26 -0.64 23.41
N LYS A 610 15.32 -0.13 24.23
CA LYS A 610 14.70 -0.91 25.32
C LYS A 610 14.00 -2.17 24.81
N PHE A 611 13.22 -2.03 23.74
CA PHE A 611 12.56 -3.15 23.08
C PHE A 611 13.57 -4.22 22.62
N ILE A 612 14.70 -3.80 22.05
CA ILE A 612 15.78 -4.70 21.63
C ILE A 612 16.39 -5.45 22.82
N ILE A 613 16.74 -4.76 23.92
CA ILE A 613 17.38 -5.37 25.11
C ILE A 613 16.45 -6.34 25.83
N GLN A 614 15.18 -5.97 25.98
CA GLN A 614 14.18 -6.75 26.71
C GLN A 614 13.74 -7.98 25.90
N GLY A 615 13.73 -7.86 24.58
CA GLY A 615 13.33 -8.92 23.66
C GLY A 615 14.38 -10.04 23.52
N PRO A 616 13.96 -11.19 22.94
CA PRO A 616 14.87 -12.30 22.65
C PRO A 616 15.93 -11.96 21.59
N LEU A 617 15.68 -10.90 20.81
CA LEU A 617 16.60 -10.28 19.85
C LEU A 617 17.98 -10.00 20.46
N PHE A 618 18.01 -9.57 21.72
CA PHE A 618 19.23 -9.23 22.45
C PHE A 618 20.25 -10.39 22.49
N ASN A 619 19.76 -11.63 22.65
CA ASN A 619 20.61 -12.80 22.89
C ASN A 619 21.37 -13.23 21.63
N VAL A 620 20.82 -12.93 20.44
CA VAL A 620 21.34 -13.35 19.13
C VAL A 620 22.03 -12.21 18.36
N MET A 621 22.15 -11.01 18.95
CA MET A 621 22.88 -9.88 18.37
C MET A 621 24.39 -10.10 18.39
N GLU A 622 25.07 -9.62 17.34
CA GLU A 622 26.53 -9.53 17.32
C GLU A 622 27.06 -8.63 18.45
N ASP A 623 28.23 -8.98 18.99
CA ASP A 623 28.92 -8.20 20.04
C ASP A 623 29.23 -6.76 19.60
N SER A 624 29.32 -6.48 18.30
CA SER A 624 29.50 -5.15 17.71
C SER A 624 28.25 -4.26 17.93
N CYS A 625 27.06 -4.82 17.70
CA CYS A 625 25.79 -4.12 17.86
C CYS A 625 25.42 -3.98 19.35
N LYS A 626 25.67 -5.02 20.17
CA LYS A 626 25.51 -4.95 21.63
C LYS A 626 26.36 -3.85 22.27
N ARG A 627 27.58 -3.61 21.74
CA ARG A 627 28.46 -2.50 22.16
C ARG A 627 27.91 -1.13 21.81
N LYS A 628 27.34 -0.96 20.62
CA LYS A 628 26.67 0.30 20.25
C LYS A 628 25.41 0.52 21.10
N LEU A 629 24.63 -0.54 21.32
CA LEU A 629 23.45 -0.52 22.19
C LEU A 629 23.83 -0.07 23.61
N PHE A 630 24.92 -0.62 24.17
CA PHE A 630 25.52 -0.18 25.43
C PHE A 630 25.82 1.33 25.45
N TYR A 631 26.42 1.87 24.38
CA TYR A 631 26.72 3.30 24.26
C TYR A 631 25.45 4.16 24.28
N TYR A 632 24.41 3.77 23.54
CA TYR A 632 23.13 4.50 23.51
C TYR A 632 22.36 4.41 24.83
N ILE A 633 22.43 3.28 25.53
CA ILE A 633 21.76 3.07 26.84
C ILE A 633 22.49 3.79 27.96
N SER A 634 23.82 3.87 27.92
CA SER A 634 24.60 4.64 28.89
C SER A 634 24.22 6.13 28.86
N TYR A 635 23.63 6.60 27.77
CA TYR A 635 23.10 7.96 27.61
C TYR A 635 21.69 8.13 28.21
N ILE A 636 20.94 7.04 28.47
CA ILE A 636 19.65 7.04 29.17
C ILE A 636 19.82 7.56 30.61
N ASP A 637 20.96 7.28 31.24
CA ASP A 637 21.31 7.76 32.58
C ASP A 637 21.52 9.29 32.64
N TYR A 638 21.86 9.92 31.51
CA TYR A 638 22.05 11.37 31.47
C TYR A 638 20.73 12.16 31.43
N TRP A 639 19.62 11.56 30.97
CA TRP A 639 18.38 12.30 30.67
C TRP A 639 17.16 11.95 31.53
N ASN A 640 17.06 10.76 32.17
CA ASN A 640 15.77 10.26 32.67
C ASN A 640 15.66 9.88 34.17
N ASP A 641 16.66 10.17 35.01
CA ASP A 641 16.61 10.02 36.49
C ASP A 641 16.22 8.61 37.03
N ASN A 642 16.10 7.58 36.19
CA ASN A 642 15.63 6.24 36.53
C ASN A 642 16.78 5.20 36.50
N LEU A 643 17.76 5.44 37.38
CA LEU A 643 19.06 4.75 37.43
C LEU A 643 18.96 3.21 37.56
N GLU A 644 17.93 2.72 38.23
CA GLU A 644 17.80 1.30 38.59
C GLU A 644 17.49 0.41 37.37
N GLU A 645 16.64 0.92 36.46
CA GLU A 645 16.27 0.22 35.22
C GLU A 645 17.42 0.21 34.22
N SER A 646 18.16 1.31 34.10
CA SER A 646 19.33 1.42 33.22
C SER A 646 20.44 0.46 33.62
N LEU A 647 20.70 0.33 34.93
CA LEU A 647 21.71 -0.58 35.46
C LEU A 647 21.40 -2.05 35.14
N GLU A 648 20.12 -2.44 35.20
CA GLU A 648 19.70 -3.80 34.84
C GLU A 648 19.98 -4.12 33.36
N TYR A 649 19.72 -3.16 32.46
CA TYR A 649 20.04 -3.32 31.05
C TYR A 649 21.55 -3.33 30.78
N ILE A 650 22.30 -2.45 31.43
CA ILE A 650 23.76 -2.38 31.32
C ILE A 650 24.38 -3.71 31.75
N ASP A 651 23.98 -4.25 32.90
CA ASP A 651 24.46 -5.54 33.39
C ASP A 651 24.06 -6.67 32.44
N LYS A 652 22.84 -6.64 31.89
CA LYS A 652 22.40 -7.61 30.89
C LYS A 652 23.28 -7.57 29.65
N ILE A 653 23.67 -6.39 29.13
CA ILE A 653 24.52 -6.36 27.92
C ILE A 653 25.97 -6.73 28.20
N LEU A 654 26.53 -6.26 29.31
CA LEU A 654 27.91 -6.59 29.69
C LEU A 654 28.10 -8.10 29.90
N ASN A 655 27.12 -8.77 30.50
CA ASN A 655 27.16 -10.22 30.74
C ASN A 655 26.98 -11.06 29.46
N SER A 656 26.62 -10.45 28.33
CA SER A 656 26.29 -11.14 27.07
C SER A 656 27.33 -10.99 25.96
N ILE A 657 28.41 -10.22 26.18
CA ILE A 657 29.48 -9.96 25.22
C ILE A 657 30.65 -10.92 25.49
N THR A 658 31.08 -11.64 24.46
CA THR A 658 32.02 -12.77 24.59
C THR A 658 33.49 -12.41 24.36
N PHE A 659 33.81 -11.29 23.69
CA PHE A 659 35.20 -10.81 23.51
C PHE A 659 35.37 -9.28 23.48
N GLY A 660 36.29 -8.78 24.32
CA GLY A 660 37.08 -7.57 24.07
C GLY A 660 36.43 -6.22 24.41
N PHE A 661 36.11 -5.97 25.69
CA PHE A 661 36.52 -4.67 26.23
C PHE A 661 38.02 -4.78 26.51
N ASN A 662 38.83 -3.81 26.10
CA ASN A 662 40.15 -3.73 26.72
C ASN A 662 39.91 -3.39 28.21
N ALA A 663 40.71 -3.97 29.11
CA ALA A 663 40.53 -3.78 30.55
C ALA A 663 40.51 -2.28 30.95
N ALA A 664 41.15 -1.41 30.16
CA ALA A 664 41.17 0.03 30.41
C ALA A 664 39.83 0.73 30.11
N GLU A 665 39.03 0.27 29.15
CA GLU A 665 37.72 0.86 28.82
C GLU A 665 36.67 0.50 29.86
N MET A 666 36.64 -0.76 30.33
CA MET A 666 35.78 -1.15 31.46
C MET A 666 36.15 -0.40 32.75
N VAL A 667 37.44 -0.20 33.01
CA VAL A 667 37.94 0.53 34.19
C VAL A 667 37.59 2.02 34.12
N LYS A 668 37.69 2.65 32.95
CA LYS A 668 37.33 4.07 32.75
C LYS A 668 35.85 4.32 32.97
N TYR A 669 34.98 3.43 32.49
CA TYR A 669 33.53 3.58 32.62
C TYR A 669 33.00 3.18 34.01
N LYS A 670 33.58 2.16 34.65
CA LYS A 670 33.23 1.80 36.03
C LYS A 670 33.69 2.86 37.04
N ALA A 671 34.79 3.56 36.76
CA ALA A 671 35.23 4.73 37.54
C ALA A 671 34.27 5.93 37.41
N ILE A 672 33.66 6.15 36.24
CA ILE A 672 32.64 7.19 36.03
C ILE A 672 31.35 6.85 36.81
N LEU A 673 30.87 5.62 36.71
CA LEU A 673 29.71 5.10 37.47
C LEU A 673 29.93 5.15 39.00
N LEU A 674 31.12 4.79 39.49
CA LEU A 674 31.49 4.87 40.91
C LEU A 674 31.61 6.32 41.42
N ASN A 675 32.04 7.25 40.56
CA ASN A 675 32.12 8.67 40.91
C ASN A 675 30.74 9.32 41.01
N GLU A 676 29.79 8.90 40.15
CA GLU A 676 28.39 9.35 40.23
C GLU A 676 27.60 8.68 41.36
N MET A 677 27.86 7.41 41.68
CA MET A 677 27.29 6.73 42.86
C MET A 677 27.77 7.34 44.19
N LYS A 678 29.02 7.84 44.23
CA LYS A 678 29.57 8.59 45.38
C LYS A 678 28.83 9.90 45.64
N ILE A 679 28.29 10.54 44.59
CA ILE A 679 27.51 11.78 44.69
C ILE A 679 26.12 11.52 45.32
N LYS A 680 25.58 10.30 45.23
CA LYS A 680 24.26 9.91 45.76
C LYS A 680 24.28 9.11 47.08
N ASN A 681 25.43 9.00 47.77
CA ASN A 681 25.58 8.51 49.15
C ASN A 681 25.22 7.02 49.44
N ASN A 682 25.43 6.10 48.50
CA ASN A 682 25.10 4.66 48.67
C ASN A 682 26.34 3.76 48.89
N LEU A 683 26.93 3.84 50.09
CA LEU A 683 28.24 3.25 50.45
C LEU A 683 28.28 1.72 50.52
N SER A 684 27.15 1.04 50.79
CA SER A 684 27.12 -0.42 50.96
C SER A 684 27.33 -1.16 49.63
N ARG A 685 26.74 -0.66 48.55
CA ARG A 685 26.84 -1.26 47.21
C ARG A 685 28.22 -1.06 46.58
N VAL A 686 28.90 0.03 46.93
CA VAL A 686 30.29 0.30 46.51
C VAL A 686 31.24 -0.76 47.06
N GLN A 687 31.06 -1.18 48.31
CA GLN A 687 31.90 -2.21 48.92
C GLN A 687 31.70 -3.59 48.28
N GLU A 688 30.46 -3.91 47.88
CA GLU A 688 30.11 -5.16 47.21
C GLU A 688 30.77 -5.28 45.83
N VAL A 689 30.73 -4.20 45.05
CA VAL A 689 31.36 -4.11 43.72
C VAL A 689 32.89 -4.17 43.81
N VAL A 690 33.49 -3.53 44.82
CA VAL A 690 34.94 -3.58 45.07
C VAL A 690 35.37 -5.00 45.45
N SER A 691 34.61 -5.68 46.31
CA SER A 691 34.92 -7.05 46.73
C SER A 691 34.80 -8.06 45.58
N GLU A 692 33.85 -7.84 44.66
CA GLU A 692 33.75 -8.65 43.44
C GLU A 692 34.95 -8.45 42.49
N MET A 693 35.50 -7.24 42.45
CA MET A 693 36.70 -6.92 41.65
C MET A 693 37.97 -7.54 42.25
N GLU A 694 38.08 -7.60 43.58
CA GLU A 694 39.17 -8.32 44.26
C GLU A 694 39.11 -9.82 43.99
N ASN A 695 37.92 -10.43 44.10
CA ASN A 695 37.71 -11.86 43.86
C ASN A 695 38.02 -12.29 42.41
N LYS A 696 37.82 -11.38 41.45
CA LYS A 696 38.16 -11.61 40.03
C LYS A 696 39.63 -11.29 39.70
N GLY A 697 40.45 -10.94 40.68
CA GLY A 697 41.89 -10.64 40.51
C GLY A 697 42.18 -9.33 39.78
N ILE A 698 41.16 -8.49 39.58
CA ILE A 698 41.24 -7.26 38.76
C ILE A 698 42.05 -6.19 39.48
N ILE A 699 41.92 -6.06 40.80
CA ILE A 699 42.70 -5.07 41.58
C ILE A 699 44.19 -5.39 41.54
N LYS A 700 44.56 -6.67 41.69
CA LYS A 700 45.95 -7.12 41.60
C LYS A 700 46.55 -6.87 40.21
N TYR A 701 45.77 -7.08 39.15
CA TYR A 701 46.16 -6.74 37.78
C TYR A 701 46.35 -5.24 37.59
N LEU A 702 45.59 -4.37 38.28
CA LEU A 702 45.74 -2.92 38.21
C LEU A 702 46.99 -2.41 38.94
N GLU A 703 47.36 -3.02 40.06
CA GLU A 703 48.59 -2.69 40.80
C GLU A 703 49.87 -3.10 40.05
N GLU A 704 49.81 -4.13 39.20
CA GLU A 704 50.93 -4.58 38.38
C GLU A 704 51.21 -3.67 37.17
N ILE A 705 50.30 -2.77 36.82
CA ILE A 705 50.38 -1.88 35.64
C ILE A 705 50.54 -0.40 36.03
N SER A 706 50.47 -0.06 37.33
CA SER A 706 50.80 1.27 37.87
C SER A 706 52.28 1.36 38.25
#